data_AF-A0A1C3XF60-F1
#
_entry.id   AF-A0A1C3XF60-F1
#
_cell.length_a   1.000
_cell.length_b   1.000
_cell.length_c   1.000
_cell.angle_alpha   90.00
_cell.angle_beta   90.00
_cell.angle_gamma   90.00
#
_symmetry.space_group_name_H-M   'P 1'
#
loop_
_entity.id
_entity.type
_entity.pdbx_description
1 polymer ?
#
loop_
_entity_poly.entity_id
_entity_poly.type
_entity_poly.pdbx_seq_one_letter_code
_entity_poly.pdbx_strand_id
1 'polypeptide(L)'
;MVKSHYQFSDRSDAGRQLAARLITLAPDRPVVYALPRGGVPVALEIACALRAPLDLVLVRKIGAPGAPEVALGAVVEGESPQTVINEDVRLATGVDDAYLERARQRELTELERRRALYLGNRARLEPTGHTAIIVDDGLATGATAKAALIAIKSQGAAKTILAIPVAPEETLAEMRQHADVVVCLNPARNFQGVGGFYRDFHQLTDEETIGLLRQGWAEGADAAPDHSRRRVAVPPLGLVGDLSVPPDPRGIILFAHGSGSSRLSPRNIAVADRLNAEGFATLLLDLLTADEARDRRNVFDIPLLAERLLEAAIWIGAEPDIADLPLGLFGASTGAGAAMLAAAELRGRVAAVVSRGGRPDLASPRLGEVEAPTLFIVGGDDQQVLALNRKALAALKCDKLLRIVPNATHLFEEPGALEAVTDMASAWFQHYLSPPVQSHVPTPAGVQPISPMSVAALLRAAAEPLPSLDDPAFPTAFDRFADARVVLLGEASHGTSEFYQARAAITRRLIEKHGFTIVAVEADWPDAAAVDRYVRQSPHQPMNSTPFARFPTWMWRNKDVDAFVSFLRNHNATKLPNDKVGFYGLDLYNMTASIAAVLAYLDRVDPEAAAVARGRYACLSPWSREPAAYGRASLTEGYALCERPVTRILVDLLQKEFQYAKKDGAEFFDAMQNARLVADAERYYRAMYYGAHESWNQRDQHMFNTLRNILAWAGPKTKAVVWAHNSHIGDARFTDMGMEHGELNIGQLCRQAYGHDAALVGFGTHTGTVAAASEWDAPMEIKAVRPSRPDSYEALCHDVGTERFLLDLRAGQHEDLRRGMAEPRLERYIGVVYRPETERWSHYSYASLADQYDAFVWFDKTSAVVPLPTQVATGEDETYPFGL
;
A
#
# COMPACT_ATOMS: atom_id res chain seq x y z
N MET A 1 33.95 -10.41 11.03
CA MET A 1 32.61 -10.95 10.70
C MET A 1 32.80 -12.33 10.11
N VAL A 2 32.44 -13.39 10.86
CA VAL A 2 32.32 -14.75 10.30
C VAL A 2 31.04 -14.75 9.47
N LYS A 3 31.13 -15.01 8.16
CA LYS A 3 29.94 -15.19 7.31
C LYS A 3 29.20 -16.44 7.80
N SER A 4 28.04 -16.27 8.42
CA SER A 4 27.10 -17.38 8.65
C SER A 4 26.58 -17.84 7.28
N HIS A 5 27.03 -19.00 6.80
CA HIS A 5 26.37 -19.70 5.70
C HIS A 5 25.27 -20.57 6.31
N TYR A 6 24.04 -20.07 6.30
CA TYR A 6 22.85 -20.88 6.58
C TYR A 6 22.71 -21.94 5.47
N GLN A 7 22.46 -23.19 5.87
CA GLN A 7 22.46 -24.34 4.96
C GLN A 7 21.10 -24.53 4.26
N PHE A 8 20.00 -24.17 4.93
CA PHE A 8 18.64 -24.30 4.42
C PHE A 8 17.91 -22.94 4.48
N SER A 9 17.05 -22.65 3.50
CA SER A 9 16.21 -21.43 3.57
C SER A 9 15.17 -21.52 4.68
N ASP A 10 14.48 -22.66 4.74
CA ASP A 10 13.37 -22.96 5.65
C ASP A 10 13.20 -24.49 5.76
N ARG A 11 12.21 -24.95 6.55
CA ARG A 11 11.93 -26.38 6.75
C ARG A 11 11.45 -27.10 5.48
N SER A 12 10.75 -26.40 4.58
CA SER A 12 10.29 -26.99 3.31
C SER A 12 11.45 -27.22 2.35
N ASP A 13 12.43 -26.31 2.28
CA ASP A 13 13.67 -26.50 1.53
C ASP A 13 14.47 -27.71 2.02
N ALA A 14 14.64 -27.83 3.34
CA ALA A 14 15.24 -29.01 3.93
C ALA A 14 14.47 -30.31 3.60
N GLY A 15 13.14 -30.26 3.59
CA GLY A 15 12.25 -31.35 3.18
C GLY A 15 12.47 -31.77 1.72
N ARG A 16 12.50 -30.83 0.77
CA ARG A 16 12.76 -31.13 -0.66
C ARG A 16 14.13 -31.76 -0.89
N GLN A 17 15.15 -31.28 -0.18
CA GLN A 17 16.49 -31.85 -0.27
C GLN A 17 16.56 -33.27 0.32
N LEU A 18 15.89 -33.53 1.45
CA LEU A 18 15.76 -34.87 2.03
C LEU A 18 14.98 -35.82 1.12
N ALA A 19 13.89 -35.34 0.54
CA ALA A 19 13.06 -36.09 -0.40
C ALA A 19 13.91 -36.59 -1.59
N ALA A 20 14.76 -35.73 -2.16
CA ALA A 20 15.66 -36.11 -3.24
C ALA A 20 16.59 -37.28 -2.86
N ARG A 21 17.07 -37.33 -1.60
CA ARG A 21 17.89 -38.45 -1.10
C ARG A 21 17.05 -39.71 -0.84
N LEU A 22 15.83 -39.56 -0.36
CA LEU A 22 14.94 -40.69 -0.08
C LEU A 22 14.44 -41.36 -1.37
N ILE A 23 14.20 -40.60 -2.43
CA ILE A 23 13.85 -41.13 -3.75
C ILE A 23 14.91 -42.12 -4.24
N THR A 24 16.20 -41.81 -4.05
CA THR A 24 17.29 -42.71 -4.46
C THR A 24 17.33 -44.03 -3.67
N LEU A 25 16.72 -44.07 -2.49
CA LEU A 25 16.64 -45.27 -1.66
C LEU A 25 15.47 -46.18 -2.04
N ALA A 26 14.53 -45.69 -2.86
CA ALA A 26 13.34 -46.40 -3.33
C ALA A 26 12.66 -47.21 -2.21
N PRO A 27 12.21 -46.56 -1.12
CA PRO A 27 11.62 -47.27 0.01
C PRO A 27 10.34 -48.01 -0.44
N ASP A 28 10.21 -49.27 -0.03
CA ASP A 28 9.04 -50.10 -0.36
C ASP A 28 7.88 -49.79 0.58
N ARG A 29 6.70 -49.50 0.01
CA ARG A 29 5.48 -49.09 0.73
C ARG A 29 5.76 -48.09 1.87
N PRO A 30 6.30 -46.90 1.57
CA PRO A 30 6.70 -45.94 2.60
C PRO A 30 5.47 -45.33 3.29
N VAL A 31 5.56 -45.10 4.59
CA VAL A 31 4.65 -44.24 5.37
C VAL A 31 5.51 -43.20 6.07
N VAL A 32 5.17 -41.92 5.91
CA VAL A 32 5.95 -40.81 6.48
C VAL A 32 5.34 -40.41 7.81
N TYR A 33 6.14 -40.47 8.87
CA TYR A 33 5.77 -40.12 10.23
C TYR A 33 6.52 -38.86 10.67
N ALA A 34 5.79 -37.76 10.83
CA ALA A 34 6.37 -36.53 11.32
C ALA A 34 6.44 -36.49 12.85
N LEU A 35 7.51 -35.93 13.40
CA LEU A 35 7.60 -35.51 14.79
C LEU A 35 7.17 -34.04 14.89
N PRO A 36 6.00 -33.73 15.47
CA PRO A 36 5.53 -32.36 15.52
C PRO A 36 6.25 -31.54 16.59
N ARG A 37 6.38 -30.23 16.39
CA ARG A 37 5.81 -29.44 15.28
C ARG A 37 6.76 -29.27 14.09
N GLY A 38 8.05 -29.20 14.37
CA GLY A 38 9.11 -28.91 13.40
C GLY A 38 9.19 -29.90 12.23
N GLY A 39 9.00 -31.19 12.49
CA GLY A 39 9.09 -32.23 11.46
C GLY A 39 7.98 -32.21 10.42
N VAL A 40 6.82 -31.59 10.70
CA VAL A 40 5.66 -31.63 9.80
C VAL A 40 5.91 -30.99 8.42
N PRO A 41 6.40 -29.74 8.30
CA PRO A 41 6.72 -29.16 6.99
C PRO A 41 7.78 -29.94 6.21
N VAL A 42 8.75 -30.54 6.91
CA VAL A 42 9.78 -31.39 6.28
C VAL A 42 9.16 -32.68 5.75
N ALA A 43 8.31 -33.31 6.56
CA ALA A 43 7.64 -34.57 6.26
C ALA A 43 6.63 -34.42 5.13
N LEU A 44 5.93 -33.28 5.04
CA LEU A 44 5.01 -32.97 3.96
C LEU A 44 5.72 -33.07 2.60
N GLU A 45 6.83 -32.38 2.43
CA GLU A 45 7.60 -32.40 1.17
C GLU A 45 8.11 -33.81 0.82
N ILE A 46 8.50 -34.60 1.82
CA ILE A 46 8.90 -36.01 1.63
C ILE A 46 7.70 -36.87 1.21
N ALA A 47 6.55 -36.70 1.86
CA ALA A 47 5.34 -37.44 1.57
C ALA A 47 4.85 -37.16 0.14
N CYS A 48 4.81 -35.87 -0.26
CA CYS A 48 4.45 -35.44 -1.60
C CYS A 48 5.39 -36.05 -2.66
N ALA A 49 6.69 -35.98 -2.43
CA ALA A 49 7.70 -36.46 -3.37
C ALA A 49 7.70 -37.99 -3.54
N LEU A 50 7.46 -38.73 -2.46
CA LEU A 50 7.38 -40.19 -2.47
C LEU A 50 5.98 -40.73 -2.79
N ARG A 51 4.97 -39.85 -2.89
CA ARG A 51 3.54 -40.21 -2.95
C ARG A 51 3.16 -41.20 -1.83
N ALA A 52 3.68 -40.91 -0.64
CA ALA A 52 3.54 -41.73 0.55
C ALA A 52 2.53 -41.08 1.49
N PRO A 53 1.71 -41.84 2.22
CA PRO A 53 0.79 -41.24 3.17
C PRO A 53 1.55 -40.65 4.37
N LEU A 54 1.08 -39.49 4.83
CA LEU A 54 1.64 -38.72 5.95
C LEU A 54 0.82 -38.93 7.23
N ASP A 55 1.49 -39.25 8.33
CA ASP A 55 0.92 -39.33 9.67
C ASP A 55 1.88 -38.78 10.74
N LEU A 56 1.48 -38.79 12.01
CA LEU A 56 2.23 -38.28 13.14
C LEU A 56 2.70 -39.39 14.07
N VAL A 57 3.88 -39.20 14.66
CA VAL A 57 4.28 -39.90 15.89
C VAL A 57 4.37 -38.89 17.02
N LEU A 58 3.40 -38.95 17.93
CA LEU A 58 3.36 -38.08 19.10
C LEU A 58 4.17 -38.69 20.23
N VAL A 59 5.22 -37.98 20.62
CA VAL A 59 6.15 -38.35 21.70
C VAL A 59 6.22 -37.21 22.71
N ARG A 60 6.18 -37.55 24.00
CA ARG A 60 6.39 -36.60 25.10
C ARG A 60 7.52 -37.07 26.00
N LYS A 61 8.36 -36.13 26.43
CA LYS A 61 9.49 -36.40 27.31
C LYS A 61 9.02 -36.43 28.78
N ILE A 62 9.43 -37.45 29.50
CA ILE A 62 9.36 -37.50 30.96
C ILE A 62 10.60 -36.80 31.51
N GLY A 63 10.40 -35.69 32.24
CA GLY A 63 11.47 -34.95 32.89
C GLY A 63 11.93 -35.58 34.21
N ALA A 64 13.21 -35.38 34.57
CA ALA A 64 13.71 -35.76 35.89
C ALA A 64 13.15 -34.84 37.00
N PRO A 65 13.00 -35.32 38.25
CA PRO A 65 12.55 -34.49 39.36
C PRO A 65 13.46 -33.28 39.57
N GLY A 66 12.88 -32.08 39.64
CA GLY A 66 13.63 -30.84 39.83
C GLY A 66 14.42 -30.34 38.61
N ALA A 67 14.49 -31.12 37.53
CA ALA A 67 15.22 -30.80 36.30
C ALA A 67 14.41 -31.26 35.06
N PRO A 68 13.28 -30.62 34.75
CA PRO A 68 12.37 -31.04 33.67
C PRO A 68 13.02 -31.00 32.26
N GLU A 69 14.13 -30.27 32.10
CA GLU A 69 14.97 -30.24 30.91
C GLU A 69 15.74 -31.56 30.68
N VAL A 70 16.07 -32.30 31.75
CA VAL A 70 16.77 -33.60 31.65
C VAL A 70 15.78 -34.71 31.29
N ALA A 71 16.08 -35.45 30.22
CA ALA A 71 15.24 -36.54 29.71
C ALA A 71 15.41 -37.80 30.57
N LEU A 72 14.51 -38.01 31.53
CA LEU A 72 14.43 -39.26 32.30
C LEU A 72 13.81 -40.39 31.46
N GLY A 73 12.90 -40.05 30.56
CA GLY A 73 12.29 -40.99 29.63
C GLY A 73 11.44 -40.30 28.58
N ALA A 74 10.71 -41.07 27.80
CA ALA A 74 9.73 -40.58 26.86
C ALA A 74 8.54 -41.55 26.77
N VAL A 75 7.34 -41.00 26.60
CA VAL A 75 6.11 -41.73 26.32
C VAL A 75 5.74 -41.51 24.87
N VAL A 76 5.46 -42.60 24.17
CA VAL A 76 4.93 -42.57 22.81
C VAL A 76 3.48 -43.00 22.85
N GLU A 77 2.65 -42.27 22.12
CA GLU A 77 1.22 -42.53 22.01
C GLU A 77 0.90 -43.80 21.22
N GLY A 78 -0.21 -44.48 21.53
CA GLY A 78 -0.75 -45.64 20.81
C GLY A 78 -1.85 -46.35 21.60
N GLU A 79 -2.49 -47.39 21.03
CA GLU A 79 -3.47 -48.23 21.74
C GLU A 79 -2.89 -48.88 23.01
N SER A 80 -1.58 -49.09 23.04
CA SER A 80 -0.80 -49.47 24.22
C SER A 80 0.41 -48.54 24.34
N PRO A 81 0.30 -47.42 25.09
CA PRO A 81 1.35 -46.42 25.15
C PRO A 81 2.67 -46.98 25.70
N GLN A 82 3.72 -46.85 24.91
CA GLN A 82 5.06 -47.35 25.24
C GLN A 82 5.85 -46.26 25.98
N THR A 83 6.54 -46.65 27.06
CA THR A 83 7.42 -45.76 27.81
C THR A 83 8.85 -46.24 27.68
N VAL A 84 9.73 -45.37 27.20
CA VAL A 84 11.18 -45.62 27.14
C VAL A 84 11.84 -44.86 28.28
N ILE A 85 12.55 -45.55 29.17
CA ILE A 85 13.23 -44.95 30.31
C ILE A 85 14.75 -44.95 30.08
N ASN A 86 15.40 -43.84 30.43
CA ASN A 86 16.86 -43.77 30.51
C ASN A 86 17.30 -44.25 31.90
N GLU A 87 17.80 -45.48 31.96
CA GLU A 87 18.21 -46.13 33.20
C GLU A 87 19.38 -45.41 33.90
N ASP A 88 20.31 -44.83 33.15
CA ASP A 88 21.44 -44.08 33.72
C ASP A 88 20.93 -42.82 34.44
N VAL A 89 19.97 -42.11 33.84
CA VAL A 89 19.33 -40.94 34.45
C VAL A 89 18.45 -41.34 35.64
N ARG A 90 17.72 -42.46 35.55
CA ARG A 90 16.90 -42.99 36.65
C ARG A 90 17.75 -43.29 37.87
N LEU A 91 18.85 -44.00 37.68
CA LEU A 91 19.80 -44.35 38.75
C LEU A 91 20.48 -43.12 39.34
N ALA A 92 20.88 -42.16 38.50
CA ALA A 92 21.54 -40.93 38.96
C ALA A 92 20.60 -39.98 39.72
N THR A 93 19.29 -40.01 39.44
CA THR A 93 18.29 -39.10 40.03
C THR A 93 17.53 -39.70 41.21
N GLY A 94 17.69 -41.00 41.48
CA GLY A 94 17.03 -41.69 42.60
C GLY A 94 15.50 -41.79 42.44
N VAL A 95 15.00 -41.74 41.21
CA VAL A 95 13.57 -41.76 40.90
C VAL A 95 12.95 -43.12 41.23
N ASP A 96 11.82 -43.09 41.93
CA ASP A 96 10.99 -44.28 42.21
C ASP A 96 9.93 -44.53 41.12
N ASP A 97 9.40 -45.75 41.09
CA ASP A 97 8.36 -46.16 40.13
C ASP A 97 7.08 -45.32 40.29
N ALA A 98 6.82 -44.82 41.50
CA ALA A 98 5.65 -43.99 41.78
C ALA A 98 5.72 -42.62 41.09
N TYR A 99 6.90 -41.99 41.02
CA TYR A 99 7.12 -40.78 40.24
C TYR A 99 6.96 -41.03 38.74
N LEU A 100 7.55 -42.12 38.23
CA LEU A 100 7.46 -42.48 36.81
C LEU A 100 6.02 -42.66 36.37
N GLU A 101 5.19 -43.36 37.15
CA GLU A 101 3.79 -43.59 36.79
C GLU A 101 2.97 -42.29 36.80
N ARG A 102 3.19 -41.41 37.79
CA ARG A 102 2.54 -40.09 37.82
C ARG A 102 2.96 -39.20 36.64
N ALA A 103 4.26 -39.21 36.30
CA ALA A 103 4.77 -38.43 35.19
C ALA A 103 4.25 -38.99 33.86
N ARG A 104 4.22 -40.32 33.70
CA ARG A 104 3.64 -41.01 32.54
C ARG A 104 2.18 -40.62 32.33
N GLN A 105 1.34 -40.70 33.37
CA GLN A 105 -0.09 -40.39 33.23
C GLN A 105 -0.33 -38.93 32.82
N ARG A 106 0.48 -38.00 33.34
CA ARG A 106 0.44 -36.59 32.96
C ARG A 106 0.78 -36.38 31.49
N GLU A 107 1.86 -37.00 31.03
CA GLU A 107 2.29 -36.88 29.62
C GLU A 107 1.31 -37.58 28.67
N LEU A 108 0.67 -38.68 29.08
CA LEU A 108 -0.40 -39.35 28.31
C LEU A 108 -1.63 -38.46 28.12
N THR A 109 -2.07 -37.78 29.18
CA THR A 109 -3.22 -36.86 29.10
C THR A 109 -2.94 -35.73 28.10
N GLU A 110 -1.71 -35.20 28.09
CA GLU A 110 -1.32 -34.17 27.13
C GLU A 110 -1.15 -34.73 25.70
N LEU A 111 -0.69 -35.96 25.53
CA LEU A 111 -0.64 -36.63 24.22
C LEU A 111 -2.05 -36.78 23.63
N GLU A 112 -3.03 -37.22 24.43
CA GLU A 112 -4.42 -37.37 24.00
C GLU A 112 -5.03 -36.02 23.58
N ARG A 113 -4.78 -34.95 24.36
CA ARG A 113 -5.22 -33.60 24.01
C ARG A 113 -4.64 -33.14 22.68
N ARG A 114 -3.34 -33.36 22.43
CA ARG A 114 -2.67 -33.00 21.17
C ARG A 114 -3.12 -33.86 20.01
N ARG A 115 -3.38 -35.14 20.23
CA ARG A 115 -3.96 -36.02 19.19
C ARG A 115 -5.31 -35.50 18.75
N ALA A 116 -6.20 -35.20 19.70
CA ALA A 116 -7.52 -34.67 19.39
C ALA A 116 -7.41 -33.36 18.59
N LEU A 117 -6.44 -32.51 18.95
CA LEU A 117 -6.18 -31.25 18.26
C LEU A 117 -5.64 -31.46 16.82
N TYR A 118 -4.68 -32.36 16.61
CA TYR A 118 -4.01 -32.52 15.31
C TYR A 118 -4.73 -33.46 14.34
N LEU A 119 -5.18 -34.61 14.83
CA LEU A 119 -5.77 -35.67 14.00
C LEU A 119 -7.31 -35.67 14.01
N GLY A 120 -7.93 -35.04 15.01
CA GLY A 120 -9.38 -35.09 15.18
C GLY A 120 -9.88 -36.54 15.23
N ASN A 121 -10.81 -36.88 14.33
CA ASN A 121 -11.39 -38.23 14.20
C ASN A 121 -10.66 -39.13 13.19
N ARG A 122 -9.53 -38.69 12.62
CA ARG A 122 -8.79 -39.48 11.62
C ARG A 122 -8.19 -40.74 12.25
N ALA A 123 -8.37 -41.88 11.59
CA ALA A 123 -7.73 -43.13 11.97
C ALA A 123 -6.22 -43.06 11.70
N ARG A 124 -5.42 -43.68 12.57
CA ARG A 124 -3.97 -43.78 12.40
C ARG A 124 -3.60 -44.70 11.24
N LEU A 125 -2.45 -44.42 10.65
CA LEU A 125 -1.78 -45.35 9.77
C LEU A 125 -0.94 -46.29 10.63
N GLU A 126 -1.25 -47.58 10.51
CA GLU A 126 -0.48 -48.61 11.21
C GLU A 126 0.85 -48.85 10.48
N PRO A 127 1.99 -48.85 11.19
CA PRO A 127 3.29 -49.07 10.56
C PRO A 127 3.51 -50.53 10.15
N THR A 128 2.64 -51.46 10.57
CA THR A 128 2.80 -52.89 10.34
C THR A 128 3.00 -53.22 8.85
N GLY A 129 4.15 -53.85 8.54
CA GLY A 129 4.49 -54.25 7.18
C GLY A 129 4.89 -53.13 6.21
N HIS A 130 5.02 -51.88 6.68
CA HIS A 130 5.41 -50.72 5.87
C HIS A 130 6.84 -50.27 6.18
N THR A 131 7.48 -49.54 5.24
CA THR A 131 8.71 -48.80 5.53
C THR A 131 8.35 -47.48 6.21
N ALA A 132 8.59 -47.38 7.52
CA ALA A 132 8.28 -46.17 8.27
C ALA A 132 9.43 -45.15 8.16
N ILE A 133 9.14 -43.95 7.67
CA ILE A 133 10.09 -42.85 7.53
C ILE A 133 9.80 -41.82 8.63
N ILE A 134 10.64 -41.76 9.65
CA ILE A 134 10.52 -40.83 10.78
C ILE A 134 11.26 -39.54 10.41
N VAL A 135 10.56 -38.40 10.51
CA VAL A 135 11.06 -37.10 10.05
C VAL A 135 10.98 -36.05 11.17
N ASP A 136 12.04 -35.24 11.29
CA ASP A 136 12.10 -34.04 12.13
C ASP A 136 12.88 -32.91 11.42
N ASP A 137 12.81 -31.67 11.92
CA ASP A 137 13.56 -30.54 11.36
C ASP A 137 15.05 -30.52 11.76
N GLY A 138 15.42 -31.29 12.79
CA GLY A 138 16.80 -31.52 13.19
C GLY A 138 16.86 -32.26 14.51
N LEU A 139 18.02 -32.85 14.82
CA LEU A 139 18.23 -33.52 16.11
C LEU A 139 19.33 -32.82 16.89
N ALA A 140 19.01 -32.37 18.10
CA ALA A 140 20.01 -31.91 19.06
C ALA A 140 20.55 -33.06 19.92
N THR A 141 19.65 -33.80 20.58
CA THR A 141 20.00 -34.94 21.45
C THR A 141 19.44 -36.27 20.95
N GLY A 142 18.49 -36.25 19.99
CA GLY A 142 17.91 -37.46 19.41
C GLY A 142 16.90 -38.21 20.27
N ALA A 143 16.67 -37.82 21.53
CA ALA A 143 15.84 -38.59 22.48
C ALA A 143 14.40 -38.84 21.99
N THR A 144 13.75 -37.83 21.42
CA THR A 144 12.38 -37.93 20.88
C THR A 144 12.32 -38.84 19.65
N ALA A 145 13.28 -38.69 18.72
CA ALA A 145 13.38 -39.55 17.55
C ALA A 145 13.71 -41.01 17.91
N LYS A 146 14.58 -41.24 18.91
CA LYS A 146 14.88 -42.56 19.44
C LYS A 146 13.63 -43.26 19.99
N ALA A 147 12.84 -42.55 20.80
CA ALA A 147 11.59 -43.09 21.33
C ALA A 147 10.59 -43.41 20.20
N ALA A 148 10.46 -42.54 19.21
CA ALA A 148 9.62 -42.77 18.04
C ALA A 148 10.06 -44.01 17.24
N LEU A 149 11.37 -44.18 16.99
CA LEU A 149 11.92 -45.33 16.30
C LEU A 149 11.65 -46.64 17.04
N ILE A 150 11.88 -46.67 18.36
CA ILE A 150 11.61 -47.85 19.20
C ILE A 150 10.12 -48.21 19.14
N ALA A 151 9.23 -47.22 19.27
CA ALA A 151 7.79 -47.44 19.25
C ALA A 151 7.31 -47.95 17.88
N ILE A 152 7.69 -47.29 16.79
CA ILE A 152 7.33 -47.69 15.42
C ILE A 152 7.85 -49.10 15.08
N LYS A 153 9.07 -49.44 15.52
CA LYS A 153 9.63 -50.78 15.33
C LYS A 153 8.85 -51.84 16.13
N SER A 154 8.44 -51.52 17.36
CA SER A 154 7.62 -52.42 18.18
C SER A 154 6.20 -52.65 17.64
N GLN A 155 5.68 -51.71 16.84
CA GLN A 155 4.38 -51.79 16.16
C GLN A 155 4.44 -52.56 14.82
N GLY A 156 5.59 -53.16 14.48
CA GLY A 156 5.73 -54.07 13.34
C GLY A 156 6.14 -53.43 12.02
N ALA A 157 6.76 -52.24 12.04
CA ALA A 157 7.38 -51.66 10.84
C ALA A 157 8.35 -52.66 10.18
N ALA A 158 8.23 -52.85 8.86
CA ALA A 158 9.11 -53.76 8.11
C ALA A 158 10.54 -53.20 8.02
N LYS A 159 10.66 -51.88 7.93
CA LYS A 159 11.92 -51.14 7.90
C LYS A 159 11.71 -49.74 8.46
N THR A 160 12.71 -49.22 9.14
CA THR A 160 12.70 -47.88 9.74
C THR A 160 13.78 -47.00 9.11
N ILE A 161 13.38 -45.83 8.64
CA ILE A 161 14.26 -44.81 8.08
C ILE A 161 14.13 -43.56 8.93
N LEU A 162 15.24 -43.04 9.46
CA LEU A 162 15.28 -41.73 10.09
C LEU A 162 15.80 -40.71 9.06
N ALA A 163 14.97 -39.72 8.69
CA ALA A 163 15.31 -38.70 7.72
C ALA A 163 15.33 -37.32 8.37
N ILE A 164 16.53 -36.72 8.47
CA ILE A 164 16.77 -35.52 9.27
C ILE A 164 17.67 -34.54 8.50
N PRO A 165 17.38 -33.23 8.47
CA PRO A 165 18.23 -32.27 7.77
C PRO A 165 19.60 -32.09 8.42
N VAL A 166 19.65 -32.00 9.75
CA VAL A 166 20.88 -31.72 10.50
C VAL A 166 20.90 -32.42 11.86
N ALA A 167 22.06 -32.96 12.25
CA ALA A 167 22.30 -33.53 13.58
C ALA A 167 23.80 -33.61 13.90
N PRO A 168 24.21 -33.62 15.20
CA PRO A 168 25.58 -33.92 15.61
C PRO A 168 26.04 -35.30 15.13
N GLU A 169 27.33 -35.44 14.77
CA GLU A 169 27.91 -36.73 14.37
C GLU A 169 27.73 -37.82 15.45
N GLU A 170 27.85 -37.44 16.72
CA GLU A 170 27.68 -38.34 17.88
C GLU A 170 26.23 -38.85 17.99
N THR A 171 25.24 -37.96 17.86
CA THR A 171 23.82 -38.33 17.87
C THR A 171 23.48 -39.24 16.69
N LEU A 172 24.04 -38.99 15.51
CA LEU A 172 23.85 -39.86 14.35
C LEU A 172 24.45 -41.27 14.56
N ALA A 173 25.58 -41.38 15.26
CA ALA A 173 26.16 -42.68 15.61
C ALA A 173 25.23 -43.48 16.52
N GLU A 174 24.60 -42.82 17.49
CA GLU A 174 23.59 -43.44 18.35
C GLU A 174 22.33 -43.84 17.56
N MET A 175 21.79 -42.96 16.70
CA MET A 175 20.56 -43.24 15.96
C MET A 175 20.69 -44.43 14.99
N ARG A 176 21.90 -44.69 14.46
CA ARG A 176 22.17 -45.88 13.61
C ARG A 176 22.02 -47.21 14.34
N GLN A 177 21.97 -47.21 15.68
CA GLN A 177 21.67 -48.42 16.46
C GLN A 177 20.16 -48.71 16.52
N HIS A 178 19.32 -47.72 16.21
CA HIS A 178 17.87 -47.76 16.41
C HIS A 178 17.06 -47.67 15.10
N ALA A 179 17.61 -47.11 14.04
CA ALA A 179 17.02 -47.07 12.70
C ALA A 179 17.79 -47.98 11.72
N ASP A 180 17.09 -48.64 10.80
CA ASP A 180 17.73 -49.48 9.78
C ASP A 180 18.47 -48.63 8.74
N VAL A 181 18.01 -47.40 8.49
CA VAL A 181 18.68 -46.41 7.64
C VAL A 181 18.60 -45.04 8.29
N VAL A 182 19.70 -44.29 8.31
CA VAL A 182 19.73 -42.89 8.73
C VAL A 182 20.16 -42.02 7.54
N VAL A 183 19.29 -41.11 7.12
CA VAL A 183 19.54 -40.11 6.08
C VAL A 183 19.70 -38.76 6.76
N CYS A 184 20.91 -38.20 6.72
CA CYS A 184 21.21 -36.87 7.23
C CYS A 184 21.86 -36.03 6.14
N LEU A 185 21.33 -34.83 5.86
CA LEU A 185 21.92 -33.91 4.87
C LEU A 185 23.20 -33.27 5.41
N ASN A 186 23.21 -32.90 6.69
CA ASN A 186 24.34 -32.21 7.33
C ASN A 186 24.73 -32.84 8.69
N PRO A 187 25.70 -33.77 8.70
CA PRO A 187 26.37 -34.21 9.93
C PRO A 187 27.27 -33.11 10.49
N ALA A 188 26.84 -32.44 11.57
CA ALA A 188 27.53 -31.26 12.09
C ALA A 188 28.58 -31.61 13.16
N ARG A 189 29.81 -31.11 12.98
CA ARG A 189 30.90 -31.21 13.99
C ARG A 189 30.85 -30.11 15.05
N ASN A 190 30.38 -28.92 14.68
CA ASN A 190 30.23 -27.76 15.58
C ASN A 190 28.75 -27.41 15.73
N PHE A 191 28.00 -28.25 16.45
CA PHE A 191 26.56 -28.10 16.62
C PHE A 191 26.22 -27.19 17.82
N GLN A 192 25.55 -26.06 17.58
CA GLN A 192 25.07 -25.16 18.64
C GLN A 192 23.55 -25.22 18.85
N GLY A 193 22.80 -25.68 17.83
CA GLY A 193 21.34 -25.80 17.87
C GLY A 193 20.78 -25.95 16.46
N VAL A 194 19.61 -26.58 16.33
CA VAL A 194 18.97 -26.86 15.02
C VAL A 194 18.74 -25.56 14.23
N GLY A 195 18.23 -24.51 14.87
CA GLY A 195 17.90 -23.25 14.21
C GLY A 195 19.10 -22.52 13.58
N GLY A 196 20.34 -22.81 14.00
CA GLY A 196 21.54 -22.21 13.41
C GLY A 196 21.81 -22.62 11.95
N PHE A 197 21.13 -23.66 11.47
CA PHE A 197 21.30 -24.19 10.10
C PHE A 197 20.23 -23.69 9.13
N TYR A 198 19.22 -22.96 9.63
CA TYR A 198 18.08 -22.44 8.87
C TYR A 198 18.13 -20.92 8.81
N ARG A 199 17.82 -20.34 7.65
CA ARG A 199 17.65 -18.88 7.51
C ARG A 199 16.33 -18.43 8.16
N ASP A 200 15.26 -19.19 7.96
CA ASP A 200 13.99 -19.05 8.67
C ASP A 200 13.72 -20.29 9.54
N PHE A 201 13.74 -20.07 10.86
CA PHE A 201 13.41 -21.08 11.87
C PHE A 201 12.35 -20.57 12.84
N HIS A 202 11.31 -19.90 12.33
CA HIS A 202 10.19 -19.45 13.18
C HIS A 202 9.53 -20.63 13.91
N GLN A 203 8.91 -20.34 15.04
CA GLN A 203 8.24 -21.35 15.84
C GLN A 203 6.84 -21.62 15.27
N LEU A 204 6.65 -22.83 14.74
CA LEU A 204 5.34 -23.28 14.25
C LEU A 204 4.32 -23.30 15.39
N THR A 205 3.12 -22.82 15.09
CA THR A 205 1.91 -22.91 15.90
C THR A 205 1.19 -24.23 15.66
N ASP A 206 0.27 -24.59 16.57
CA ASP A 206 -0.57 -25.77 16.39
C ASP A 206 -1.47 -25.62 15.15
N GLU A 207 -1.94 -24.41 14.84
CA GLU A 207 -2.77 -24.11 13.66
C GLU A 207 -2.02 -24.33 12.33
N GLU A 208 -0.79 -23.82 12.21
CA GLU A 208 0.06 -24.03 11.03
C GLU A 208 0.37 -25.51 10.83
N THR A 209 0.64 -26.23 11.92
CA THR A 209 0.91 -27.67 11.91
C THR A 209 -0.31 -28.43 11.36
N ILE A 210 -1.51 -28.09 11.80
CA ILE A 210 -2.77 -28.69 11.31
C ILE A 210 -2.99 -28.37 9.82
N GLY A 211 -2.74 -27.14 9.39
CA GLY A 211 -2.85 -26.73 7.99
C GLY A 211 -1.97 -27.57 7.06
N LEU A 212 -0.69 -27.76 7.44
CA LEU A 212 0.27 -28.57 6.69
C LEU A 212 -0.14 -30.06 6.65
N LEU A 213 -0.66 -30.61 7.75
CA LEU A 213 -1.14 -32.00 7.79
C LEU A 213 -2.31 -32.22 6.85
N ARG A 214 -3.28 -31.29 6.82
CA ARG A 214 -4.41 -31.36 5.90
C ARG A 214 -3.98 -31.32 4.44
N GLN A 215 -2.99 -30.50 4.11
CA GLN A 215 -2.42 -30.47 2.76
C GLN A 215 -1.86 -31.85 2.38
N GLY A 216 -1.03 -32.46 3.24
CA GLY A 216 -0.47 -33.78 2.98
C GLY A 216 -1.51 -34.89 2.90
N TRP A 217 -2.64 -34.74 3.58
CA TRP A 217 -3.76 -35.67 3.51
C TRP A 217 -4.64 -35.51 2.27
N ALA A 218 -4.76 -34.30 1.73
CA ALA A 218 -5.49 -34.03 0.50
C ALA A 218 -4.75 -34.58 -0.73
N GLU A 219 -3.42 -34.51 -0.73
CA GLU A 219 -2.58 -34.97 -1.84
C GLU A 219 -2.38 -36.50 -1.88
N GLY A 220 -2.67 -37.21 -0.78
CA GLY A 220 -2.52 -38.67 -0.65
C GLY A 220 -3.80 -39.49 -0.88
N ALA A 221 -4.96 -38.85 -1.05
CA ALA A 221 -6.19 -39.52 -1.47
C ALA A 221 -6.30 -39.43 -2.99
N ASP A 222 -6.86 -40.44 -3.66
CA ASP A 222 -7.27 -40.42 -5.07
C ASP A 222 -8.38 -39.36 -5.32
N ALA A 223 -8.08 -38.09 -5.07
CA ALA A 223 -8.90 -36.97 -5.48
C ALA A 223 -8.50 -36.63 -6.92
N ALA A 224 -9.46 -36.81 -7.84
CA ALA A 224 -9.35 -36.33 -9.20
C ALA A 224 -8.86 -34.86 -9.22
N PRO A 225 -8.04 -34.45 -10.20
CA PRO A 225 -7.51 -33.10 -10.24
C PRO A 225 -8.66 -32.09 -10.27
N ASP A 226 -8.85 -31.38 -9.16
CA ASP A 226 -9.80 -30.29 -9.07
C ASP A 226 -9.22 -29.10 -9.84
N HIS A 227 -9.82 -28.80 -10.98
CA HIS A 227 -9.43 -27.69 -11.84
C HIS A 227 -9.72 -26.31 -11.23
N SER A 228 -10.27 -26.21 -10.01
CA SER A 228 -10.80 -24.95 -9.47
C SER A 228 -9.83 -24.12 -8.62
N ARG A 229 -8.88 -24.71 -7.87
CA ARG A 229 -8.03 -23.97 -6.91
C ARG A 229 -6.60 -23.77 -7.41
N ARG A 230 -6.22 -22.53 -7.69
CA ARG A 230 -4.87 -22.13 -8.14
C ARG A 230 -4.21 -21.13 -7.19
N ARG A 231 -2.90 -21.28 -7.00
CA ARG A 231 -2.09 -20.30 -6.26
C ARG A 231 -1.80 -19.10 -7.15
N VAL A 232 -1.96 -17.91 -6.60
CA VAL A 232 -1.77 -16.62 -7.28
C VAL A 232 -0.83 -15.74 -6.47
N ALA A 233 -0.20 -14.78 -7.15
CA ALA A 233 0.62 -13.75 -6.54
C ALA A 233 0.05 -12.38 -6.90
N VAL A 234 -0.50 -11.67 -5.92
CA VAL A 234 -1.15 -10.38 -6.10
C VAL A 234 -0.08 -9.27 -6.08
N PRO A 235 0.11 -8.51 -7.17
CA PRO A 235 1.07 -7.41 -7.25
C PRO A 235 0.61 -6.19 -6.40
N PRO A 236 1.51 -5.25 -6.08
CA PRO A 236 2.91 -5.15 -6.48
C PRO A 236 3.88 -5.99 -5.64
N LEU A 237 3.51 -6.34 -4.40
CA LEU A 237 4.39 -7.06 -3.47
C LEU A 237 4.45 -8.58 -3.69
N GLY A 238 3.58 -9.13 -4.53
CA GLY A 238 3.50 -10.57 -4.76
C GLY A 238 2.88 -11.31 -3.58
N LEU A 239 1.81 -10.76 -2.99
CA LEU A 239 1.09 -11.38 -1.88
C LEU A 239 0.52 -12.73 -2.32
N VAL A 240 0.75 -13.76 -1.52
CA VAL A 240 0.37 -15.13 -1.88
C VAL A 240 -1.12 -15.34 -1.60
N GLY A 241 -1.86 -15.73 -2.63
CA GLY A 241 -3.29 -16.07 -2.52
C GLY A 241 -3.61 -17.45 -3.08
N ASP A 242 -4.71 -18.03 -2.61
CA ASP A 242 -5.32 -19.23 -3.16
C ASP A 242 -6.69 -18.85 -3.74
N LEU A 243 -6.79 -18.83 -5.06
CA LEU A 243 -7.98 -18.48 -5.82
C LEU A 243 -8.72 -19.76 -6.22
N SER A 244 -10.02 -19.84 -5.89
CA SER A 244 -10.93 -20.90 -6.32
C SER A 244 -12.03 -20.32 -7.19
N VAL A 245 -12.17 -20.81 -8.43
CA VAL A 245 -13.19 -20.32 -9.39
C VAL A 245 -14.06 -21.50 -9.84
N PRO A 246 -15.35 -21.55 -9.43
CA PRO A 246 -16.29 -22.54 -9.96
C PRO A 246 -16.66 -22.23 -11.43
N PRO A 247 -17.20 -23.20 -12.21
CA PRO A 247 -17.44 -23.03 -13.65
C PRO A 247 -18.41 -21.91 -14.06
N ASP A 248 -19.32 -21.49 -13.18
CA ASP A 248 -20.28 -20.39 -13.41
C ASP A 248 -20.35 -19.52 -12.15
N PRO A 249 -19.32 -18.70 -11.89
CA PRO A 249 -19.19 -17.98 -10.64
C PRO A 249 -20.19 -16.83 -10.57
N ARG A 250 -20.98 -16.78 -9.49
CA ARG A 250 -22.02 -15.76 -9.30
C ARG A 250 -21.45 -14.43 -8.83
N GLY A 251 -20.33 -14.50 -8.10
CA GLY A 251 -19.60 -13.38 -7.51
C GLY A 251 -18.29 -13.89 -6.93
N ILE A 252 -17.41 -12.98 -6.54
CA ILE A 252 -16.13 -13.30 -5.92
C ILE A 252 -16.08 -12.78 -4.49
N ILE A 253 -15.61 -13.60 -3.56
CA ILE A 253 -15.49 -13.27 -2.14
C ILE A 253 -14.01 -13.22 -1.76
N LEU A 254 -13.54 -12.03 -1.38
CA LEU A 254 -12.19 -11.81 -0.88
C LEU A 254 -12.15 -11.93 0.64
N PHE A 255 -11.28 -12.80 1.15
CA PHE A 255 -11.15 -13.08 2.58
C PHE A 255 -10.08 -12.21 3.24
N ALA A 256 -10.48 -11.45 4.25
CA ALA A 256 -9.60 -10.75 5.17
C ALA A 256 -9.45 -11.56 6.46
N HIS A 257 -8.31 -12.24 6.63
CA HIS A 257 -8.07 -13.05 7.82
C HIS A 257 -7.74 -12.20 9.05
N GLY A 258 -7.94 -12.80 10.23
CA GLY A 258 -7.66 -12.14 11.52
C GLY A 258 -6.18 -12.15 11.88
N SER A 259 -5.88 -11.52 13.02
CA SER A 259 -4.52 -11.40 13.53
C SER A 259 -3.91 -12.76 13.87
N GLY A 260 -2.72 -13.06 13.32
CA GLY A 260 -2.02 -14.32 13.54
C GLY A 260 -2.56 -15.49 12.72
N SER A 261 -3.43 -15.20 11.75
CA SER A 261 -3.95 -16.17 10.78
C SER A 261 -3.37 -15.88 9.39
N SER A 262 -3.65 -16.77 8.44
CA SER A 262 -3.19 -16.68 7.06
C SER A 262 -4.27 -17.22 6.13
N ARG A 263 -4.01 -17.24 4.82
CA ARG A 263 -4.83 -17.93 3.83
C ARG A 263 -5.02 -19.42 4.14
N LEU A 264 -4.13 -20.01 4.95
CA LEU A 264 -4.18 -21.42 5.37
C LEU A 264 -5.13 -21.67 6.56
N SER A 265 -5.88 -20.66 7.00
CA SER A 265 -6.80 -20.76 8.13
C SER A 265 -7.87 -21.84 7.91
N PRO A 266 -7.93 -22.91 8.73
CA PRO A 266 -8.91 -23.99 8.62
C PRO A 266 -10.36 -23.51 8.59
N ARG A 267 -10.67 -22.47 9.36
CA ARG A 267 -12.00 -21.88 9.48
C ARG A 267 -12.39 -21.14 8.20
N ASN A 268 -11.49 -20.34 7.66
CA ASN A 268 -11.77 -19.58 6.43
C ASN A 268 -11.77 -20.50 5.20
N ILE A 269 -10.93 -21.54 5.18
CA ILE A 269 -10.98 -22.58 4.15
C ILE A 269 -12.34 -23.29 4.18
N ALA A 270 -12.82 -23.73 5.35
CA ALA A 270 -14.12 -24.38 5.45
C ALA A 270 -15.29 -23.49 4.96
N VAL A 271 -15.26 -22.20 5.31
CA VAL A 271 -16.24 -21.21 4.81
C VAL A 271 -16.11 -21.03 3.30
N ALA A 272 -14.89 -20.89 2.79
CA ALA A 272 -14.63 -20.71 1.36
C ALA A 272 -15.05 -21.94 0.53
N ASP A 273 -14.70 -23.15 0.96
CA ASP A 273 -15.06 -24.40 0.28
C ASP A 273 -16.59 -24.55 0.20
N ARG A 274 -17.32 -24.14 1.25
CA ARG A 274 -18.78 -24.13 1.23
C ARG A 274 -19.35 -23.08 0.29
N LEU A 275 -18.78 -21.87 0.26
CA LEU A 275 -19.17 -20.82 -0.69
C LEU A 275 -18.86 -21.22 -2.14
N ASN A 276 -17.76 -21.93 -2.39
CA ASN A 276 -17.44 -22.51 -3.69
C ASN A 276 -18.48 -23.55 -4.11
N ALA A 277 -18.90 -24.43 -3.19
CA ALA A 277 -19.96 -25.40 -3.44
C ALA A 277 -21.32 -24.76 -3.77
N GLU A 278 -21.52 -23.49 -3.37
CA GLU A 278 -22.72 -22.70 -3.66
C GLU A 278 -22.54 -21.73 -4.85
N GLY A 279 -21.42 -21.85 -5.58
CA GLY A 279 -21.20 -21.15 -6.85
C GLY A 279 -20.49 -19.79 -6.73
N PHE A 280 -19.85 -19.48 -5.61
CA PHE A 280 -19.01 -18.27 -5.48
C PHE A 280 -17.55 -18.57 -5.77
N ALA A 281 -16.87 -17.67 -6.49
CA ALA A 281 -15.42 -17.63 -6.50
C ALA A 281 -14.91 -17.12 -5.16
N THR A 282 -13.75 -17.60 -4.72
CA THR A 282 -13.16 -17.17 -3.44
C THR A 282 -11.68 -16.94 -3.57
N LEU A 283 -11.19 -15.85 -3.00
CA LEU A 283 -9.76 -15.54 -2.89
C LEU A 283 -9.38 -15.49 -1.40
N LEU A 284 -8.57 -16.47 -0.96
CA LEU A 284 -7.93 -16.42 0.35
C LEU A 284 -6.52 -15.85 0.17
N LEU A 285 -6.25 -14.71 0.78
CA LEU A 285 -5.01 -13.94 0.57
C LEU A 285 -4.24 -13.79 1.88
N ASP A 286 -2.92 -13.90 1.84
CA ASP A 286 -2.06 -13.41 2.92
C ASP A 286 -1.93 -11.90 2.81
N LEU A 287 -2.49 -11.17 3.79
CA LEU A 287 -2.50 -9.70 3.77
C LEU A 287 -1.14 -9.07 4.08
N LEU A 288 -0.13 -9.85 4.44
CA LEU A 288 1.22 -9.37 4.71
C LEU A 288 2.22 -10.25 3.98
N THR A 289 3.30 -9.66 3.49
CA THR A 289 4.46 -10.41 3.02
C THR A 289 5.13 -11.17 4.18
N ALA A 290 5.95 -12.18 3.84
CA ALA A 290 6.69 -12.95 4.84
C ALA A 290 7.63 -12.08 5.71
N ASP A 291 8.17 -10.99 5.15
CA ASP A 291 9.02 -10.05 5.90
C ASP A 291 8.19 -9.14 6.81
N GLU A 292 7.04 -8.62 6.34
CA GLU A 292 6.13 -7.81 7.15
C GLU A 292 5.51 -8.59 8.31
N ALA A 293 5.17 -9.87 8.08
CA ALA A 293 4.57 -10.74 9.10
C ALA A 293 5.51 -11.01 10.29
N ARG A 294 6.82 -10.73 10.17
CA ARG A 294 7.77 -10.83 11.29
C ARG A 294 7.50 -9.80 12.37
N ASP A 295 6.97 -8.63 12.01
CA ASP A 295 6.54 -7.63 12.98
C ASP A 295 5.07 -7.85 13.32
N ARG A 296 4.83 -8.39 14.53
CA ARG A 296 3.47 -8.65 15.01
C ARG A 296 2.59 -7.40 15.11
N ARG A 297 3.16 -6.18 15.08
CA ARG A 297 2.39 -4.94 15.09
C ARG A 297 1.61 -4.73 13.79
N ASN A 298 2.17 -5.15 12.65
CA ASN A 298 1.55 -5.00 11.33
C ASN A 298 0.23 -5.77 11.22
N VAL A 299 0.10 -6.84 11.98
CA VAL A 299 -1.09 -7.69 12.04
C VAL A 299 -2.28 -6.97 12.74
N PHE A 300 -2.00 -5.89 13.48
CA PHE A 300 -3.00 -5.02 14.11
C PHE A 300 -3.12 -3.66 13.42
N ASP A 301 -2.35 -3.43 12.35
CA ASP A 301 -2.37 -2.20 11.57
C ASP A 301 -3.53 -2.28 10.55
N ILE A 302 -4.70 -1.78 10.96
CA ILE A 302 -5.92 -1.88 10.16
C ILE A 302 -5.82 -1.12 8.83
N PRO A 303 -5.26 0.11 8.78
CA PRO A 303 -4.97 0.79 7.50
C PRO A 303 -4.11 -0.05 6.55
N LEU A 304 -2.99 -0.61 7.02
CA LEU A 304 -2.13 -1.46 6.20
C LEU A 304 -2.89 -2.68 5.66
N LEU A 305 -3.64 -3.38 6.52
CA LEU A 305 -4.42 -4.55 6.09
C LEU A 305 -5.55 -4.18 5.11
N ALA A 306 -6.13 -2.99 5.24
CA ALA A 306 -7.14 -2.49 4.32
C ALA A 306 -6.52 -2.16 2.94
N GLU A 307 -5.35 -1.51 2.90
CA GLU A 307 -4.58 -1.26 1.68
C GLU A 307 -4.32 -2.55 0.90
N ARG A 308 -4.00 -3.64 1.61
CA ARG A 308 -3.76 -4.96 1.00
C ARG A 308 -5.02 -5.56 0.39
N LEU A 309 -6.19 -5.31 0.99
CA LEU A 309 -7.48 -5.70 0.42
C LEU A 309 -7.86 -4.84 -0.79
N LEU A 310 -7.51 -3.55 -0.77
CA LEU A 310 -7.65 -2.65 -1.92
C LEU A 310 -6.81 -3.15 -3.11
N GLU A 311 -5.53 -3.45 -2.89
CA GLU A 311 -4.63 -4.03 -3.89
C GLU A 311 -5.20 -5.33 -4.49
N ALA A 312 -5.76 -6.20 -3.64
CA ALA A 312 -6.37 -7.44 -4.09
C ALA A 312 -7.67 -7.25 -4.87
N ALA A 313 -8.53 -6.32 -4.44
CA ALA A 313 -9.75 -5.97 -5.18
C ALA A 313 -9.44 -5.38 -6.56
N ILE A 314 -8.36 -4.59 -6.64
CA ILE A 314 -7.81 -4.05 -7.89
C ILE A 314 -7.33 -5.17 -8.80
N TRP A 315 -6.53 -6.10 -8.27
CA TRP A 315 -6.02 -7.25 -9.02
C TRP A 315 -7.15 -8.14 -9.52
N ILE A 316 -8.19 -8.41 -8.72
CA ILE A 316 -9.39 -9.13 -9.14
C ILE A 316 -10.00 -8.48 -10.39
N GLY A 317 -10.08 -7.15 -10.45
CA GLY A 317 -10.60 -6.41 -11.60
C GLY A 317 -9.75 -6.52 -12.87
N ALA A 318 -8.53 -7.06 -12.80
CA ALA A 318 -7.63 -7.27 -13.93
C ALA A 318 -7.57 -8.74 -14.39
N GLU A 319 -8.14 -9.68 -13.63
CA GLU A 319 -8.10 -11.12 -13.95
C GLU A 319 -9.27 -11.54 -14.86
N PRO A 320 -9.02 -12.06 -16.09
CA PRO A 320 -10.05 -12.27 -17.10
C PRO A 320 -11.22 -13.17 -16.70
N ASP A 321 -11.01 -14.12 -15.79
CA ASP A 321 -12.00 -15.10 -15.33
C ASP A 321 -12.88 -14.58 -14.17
N ILE A 322 -12.53 -13.44 -13.56
CA ILE A 322 -13.20 -12.91 -12.36
C ILE A 322 -13.39 -11.38 -12.35
N ALA A 323 -12.93 -10.67 -13.38
CA ALA A 323 -12.94 -9.20 -13.45
C ALA A 323 -14.33 -8.58 -13.28
N ASP A 324 -15.32 -9.15 -13.97
CA ASP A 324 -16.70 -8.62 -14.01
C ASP A 324 -17.57 -9.12 -12.84
N LEU A 325 -17.01 -9.92 -11.93
CA LEU A 325 -17.78 -10.49 -10.83
C LEU A 325 -18.07 -9.45 -9.73
N PRO A 326 -19.31 -9.44 -9.19
CA PRO A 326 -19.63 -8.71 -7.97
C PRO A 326 -18.69 -9.11 -6.84
N LEU A 327 -18.08 -8.13 -6.16
CA LEU A 327 -17.09 -8.37 -5.12
C LEU A 327 -17.76 -8.34 -3.74
N GLY A 328 -17.61 -9.43 -2.98
CA GLY A 328 -17.93 -9.50 -1.56
C GLY A 328 -16.66 -9.50 -0.71
N LEU A 329 -16.72 -8.89 0.48
CA LEU A 329 -15.64 -8.98 1.47
C LEU A 329 -16.08 -9.84 2.65
N PHE A 330 -15.24 -10.79 3.04
CA PHE A 330 -15.42 -11.59 4.25
C PHE A 330 -14.29 -11.31 5.24
N GLY A 331 -14.59 -10.57 6.31
CA GLY A 331 -13.63 -10.21 7.34
C GLY A 331 -13.79 -11.00 8.63
N ALA A 332 -12.69 -11.56 9.14
CA ALA A 332 -12.66 -12.29 10.40
C ALA A 332 -11.80 -11.57 11.46
N SER A 333 -12.30 -11.46 12.70
CA SER A 333 -11.57 -10.82 13.81
C SER A 333 -11.06 -9.40 13.43
N THR A 334 -9.76 -9.09 13.52
CA THR A 334 -9.18 -7.81 13.08
C THR A 334 -9.36 -7.56 11.57
N GLY A 335 -9.37 -8.62 10.76
CA GLY A 335 -9.64 -8.54 9.33
C GLY A 335 -11.03 -7.98 9.00
N ALA A 336 -11.97 -8.02 9.94
CA ALA A 336 -13.23 -7.29 9.80
C ALA A 336 -13.05 -5.77 9.81
N GLY A 337 -12.17 -5.22 10.67
CA GLY A 337 -11.85 -3.80 10.64
C GLY A 337 -11.26 -3.41 9.30
N ALA A 338 -10.32 -4.21 8.80
CA ALA A 338 -9.70 -4.00 7.49
C ALA A 338 -10.72 -4.09 6.34
N ALA A 339 -11.62 -5.09 6.37
CA ALA A 339 -12.66 -5.23 5.37
C ALA A 339 -13.67 -4.08 5.39
N MET A 340 -14.03 -3.55 6.57
CA MET A 340 -14.90 -2.39 6.68
C MET A 340 -14.23 -1.12 6.17
N LEU A 341 -12.94 -0.93 6.49
CA LEU A 341 -12.17 0.21 5.98
C LEU A 341 -12.01 0.10 4.46
N ALA A 342 -11.61 -1.05 3.93
CA ALA A 342 -11.53 -1.29 2.49
C ALA A 342 -12.89 -1.12 1.79
N ALA A 343 -14.01 -1.52 2.41
CA ALA A 343 -15.34 -1.29 1.86
C ALA A 343 -15.76 0.18 1.84
N ALA A 344 -15.27 1.00 2.78
CA ALA A 344 -15.48 2.44 2.77
C ALA A 344 -14.71 3.13 1.63
N GLU A 345 -13.53 2.60 1.26
CA GLU A 345 -12.67 3.12 0.20
C GLU A 345 -13.09 2.63 -1.20
N LEU A 346 -13.43 1.34 -1.33
CA LEU A 346 -13.83 0.70 -2.59
C LEU A 346 -15.30 0.97 -2.96
N ARG A 347 -15.85 2.14 -2.64
CA ARG A 347 -17.27 2.48 -2.79
C ARG A 347 -17.89 1.97 -4.09
N GLY A 348 -19.13 1.49 -4.04
CA GLY A 348 -19.84 0.93 -5.20
C GLY A 348 -19.26 -0.35 -5.82
N ARG A 349 -17.96 -0.67 -5.63
CA ARG A 349 -17.31 -1.89 -6.14
C ARG A 349 -17.60 -3.10 -5.25
N VAL A 350 -17.65 -2.90 -3.93
CA VAL A 350 -18.01 -3.93 -2.95
C VAL A 350 -19.52 -4.02 -2.84
N ALA A 351 -20.07 -5.15 -3.29
CA ALA A 351 -21.50 -5.40 -3.30
C ALA A 351 -22.04 -5.94 -1.96
N ALA A 352 -21.19 -6.53 -1.11
CA ALA A 352 -21.57 -6.95 0.24
C ALA A 352 -20.37 -7.17 1.17
N VAL A 353 -20.58 -6.98 2.46
CA VAL A 353 -19.58 -7.28 3.51
C VAL A 353 -20.16 -8.22 4.55
N VAL A 354 -19.38 -9.22 4.97
CA VAL A 354 -19.66 -10.07 6.12
C VAL A 354 -18.52 -9.96 7.13
N SER A 355 -18.86 -9.65 8.38
CA SER A 355 -17.94 -9.63 9.53
C SER A 355 -18.23 -10.79 10.47
N ARG A 356 -17.28 -11.71 10.65
CA ARG A 356 -17.38 -12.84 11.60
C ARG A 356 -16.55 -12.59 12.85
N GLY A 357 -17.21 -12.48 14.01
CA GLY A 357 -16.55 -12.28 15.31
C GLY A 357 -15.60 -11.09 15.28
N GLY A 358 -15.91 -10.11 14.44
CA GLY A 358 -14.97 -9.10 14.00
C GLY A 358 -14.87 -7.92 14.95
N ARG A 359 -13.84 -7.10 14.74
CA ARG A 359 -13.68 -5.78 15.36
C ARG A 359 -13.93 -4.66 14.34
N PRO A 360 -15.16 -4.55 13.77
CA PRO A 360 -15.47 -3.49 12.78
C PRO A 360 -15.35 -2.09 13.39
N ASP A 361 -15.42 -1.98 14.72
CA ASP A 361 -15.19 -0.73 15.44
C ASP A 361 -13.81 -0.12 15.17
N LEU A 362 -12.81 -0.93 14.78
CA LEU A 362 -11.48 -0.45 14.44
C LEU A 362 -11.44 0.36 13.13
N ALA A 363 -12.50 0.31 12.32
CA ALA A 363 -12.67 1.17 11.16
C ALA A 363 -13.35 2.51 11.51
N SER A 364 -13.64 2.78 12.80
CA SER A 364 -14.16 4.09 13.22
C SER A 364 -13.06 5.15 13.07
N PRO A 365 -13.36 6.34 12.52
CA PRO A 365 -14.70 6.93 12.31
C PRO A 365 -15.38 6.62 10.97
N ARG A 366 -14.72 5.92 10.04
CA ARG A 366 -15.15 5.77 8.64
C ARG A 366 -16.28 4.78 8.38
N LEU A 367 -16.78 4.10 9.42
CA LEU A 367 -17.94 3.21 9.31
C LEU A 367 -19.18 3.88 8.70
N GLY A 368 -19.34 5.20 8.85
CA GLY A 368 -20.46 5.95 8.26
C GLY A 368 -20.39 6.13 6.74
N GLU A 369 -19.27 5.76 6.12
CA GLU A 369 -19.01 5.84 4.67
C GLU A 369 -19.25 4.50 3.96
N VAL A 370 -19.41 3.39 4.69
CA VAL A 370 -19.63 2.07 4.09
C VAL A 370 -21.04 2.02 3.48
N GLU A 371 -21.09 1.95 2.14
CA GLU A 371 -22.33 1.81 1.37
C GLU A 371 -22.74 0.35 1.16
N ALA A 372 -21.76 -0.56 1.16
CA ALA A 372 -21.98 -1.98 0.94
C ALA A 372 -22.87 -2.59 2.04
N PRO A 373 -23.94 -3.31 1.67
CA PRO A 373 -24.76 -4.03 2.63
C PRO A 373 -23.93 -4.94 3.52
N THR A 374 -24.01 -4.73 4.83
CA THR A 374 -23.11 -5.33 5.82
C THR A 374 -23.83 -6.24 6.82
N LEU A 375 -23.36 -7.48 6.93
CA LEU A 375 -23.79 -8.45 7.93
C LEU A 375 -22.71 -8.64 9.01
N PHE A 376 -23.08 -8.41 10.26
CA PHE A 376 -22.27 -8.73 11.44
C PHE A 376 -22.77 -10.03 12.06
N ILE A 377 -21.85 -10.99 12.28
CA ILE A 377 -22.13 -12.27 12.94
C ILE A 377 -21.24 -12.38 14.18
N VAL A 378 -21.85 -12.46 15.36
CA VAL A 378 -21.13 -12.47 16.65
C VAL A 378 -21.58 -13.65 17.51
N GLY A 379 -20.64 -14.26 18.23
CA GLY A 379 -20.95 -15.29 19.22
C GLY A 379 -21.69 -14.72 20.42
N GLY A 380 -22.73 -15.42 20.89
CA GLY A 380 -23.56 -15.01 22.02
C GLY A 380 -22.80 -14.94 23.34
N ASP A 381 -21.71 -15.68 23.49
CA ASP A 381 -20.89 -15.67 24.71
C ASP A 381 -19.74 -14.65 24.63
N ASP A 382 -19.50 -14.05 23.45
CA ASP A 382 -18.54 -12.95 23.27
C ASP A 382 -19.22 -11.59 23.50
N GLN A 383 -19.58 -11.35 24.76
CA GLN A 383 -20.29 -10.14 25.18
C GLN A 383 -19.52 -8.85 24.86
N GLN A 384 -18.18 -8.90 24.88
CA GLN A 384 -17.34 -7.73 24.59
C GLN A 384 -17.41 -7.37 23.10
N VAL A 385 -17.17 -8.34 22.21
CA VAL A 385 -17.23 -8.09 20.76
C VAL A 385 -18.66 -7.77 20.32
N LEU A 386 -19.68 -8.36 20.97
CA LEU A 386 -21.08 -8.04 20.72
C LEU A 386 -21.40 -6.57 21.01
N ALA A 387 -20.90 -6.02 22.12
CA ALA A 387 -21.09 -4.60 22.45
C ALA A 387 -20.43 -3.69 21.40
N LEU A 388 -19.23 -4.03 20.94
CA LEU A 388 -18.49 -3.29 19.93
C LEU A 388 -19.17 -3.35 18.55
N ASN A 389 -19.68 -4.51 18.16
CA ASN A 389 -20.45 -4.67 16.91
C ASN A 389 -21.77 -3.90 16.95
N ARG A 390 -22.45 -3.82 18.11
CA ARG A 390 -23.64 -2.95 18.25
C ARG A 390 -23.29 -1.47 18.06
N LYS A 391 -22.14 -1.02 18.57
CA LYS A 391 -21.65 0.35 18.36
C LYS A 391 -21.33 0.61 16.88
N ALA A 392 -20.64 -0.32 16.23
CA ALA A 392 -20.34 -0.24 14.80
C ALA A 392 -21.63 -0.24 13.95
N LEU A 393 -22.61 -1.07 14.31
CA LEU A 393 -23.90 -1.16 13.61
C LEU A 393 -24.65 0.17 13.70
N ALA A 394 -24.57 0.89 14.81
CA ALA A 394 -25.17 2.21 14.96
C ALA A 394 -24.51 3.26 14.05
N ALA A 395 -23.21 3.12 13.75
CA ALA A 395 -22.45 4.05 12.90
C ALA A 395 -22.70 3.84 11.40
N LEU A 396 -23.05 2.62 10.96
CA LEU A 396 -23.33 2.31 9.55
C LEU A 396 -24.59 3.02 9.03
N LYS A 397 -24.58 3.45 7.76
CA LYS A 397 -25.73 4.06 7.07
C LYS A 397 -26.38 3.16 6.01
N CYS A 398 -25.68 2.13 5.56
CA CYS A 398 -26.16 1.15 4.58
C CYS A 398 -27.15 0.13 5.18
N ASP A 399 -27.66 -0.75 4.30
CA ASP A 399 -28.37 -1.96 4.73
C ASP A 399 -27.48 -2.79 5.64
N LYS A 400 -27.97 -3.06 6.84
CA LYS A 400 -27.16 -3.61 7.91
C LYS A 400 -27.92 -4.60 8.75
N LEU A 401 -27.24 -5.66 9.15
CA LEU A 401 -27.83 -6.73 9.94
C LEU A 401 -26.84 -7.24 10.97
N LEU A 402 -27.30 -7.46 12.20
CA LEU A 402 -26.54 -8.14 13.25
C LEU A 402 -27.23 -9.48 13.56
N ARG A 403 -26.45 -10.56 13.51
CA ARG A 403 -26.86 -11.91 13.88
C ARG A 403 -26.00 -12.41 15.02
N ILE A 404 -26.65 -13.05 15.99
CA ILE A 404 -26.00 -13.57 17.19
C ILE A 404 -26.15 -15.08 17.17
N VAL A 405 -25.03 -15.81 17.23
CA VAL A 405 -25.01 -17.27 17.32
C VAL A 405 -25.05 -17.66 18.80
N PRO A 406 -26.13 -18.26 19.32
CA PRO A 406 -26.25 -18.55 20.74
C PRO A 406 -25.20 -19.57 21.20
N ASN A 407 -24.69 -19.41 22.42
CA ASN A 407 -23.69 -20.30 23.05
C ASN A 407 -22.38 -20.46 22.25
N ALA A 408 -22.04 -19.49 21.39
CA ALA A 408 -20.80 -19.49 20.63
C ALA A 408 -19.81 -18.45 21.19
N THR A 409 -18.54 -18.83 21.29
CA THR A 409 -17.44 -17.95 21.70
C THR A 409 -16.80 -17.25 20.47
N HIS A 410 -15.73 -16.49 20.70
CA HIS A 410 -15.10 -15.59 19.70
C HIS A 410 -14.76 -16.28 18.35
N LEU A 411 -14.36 -17.55 18.40
CA LEU A 411 -13.88 -18.30 17.24
C LEU A 411 -14.92 -19.25 16.62
N PHE A 412 -16.12 -19.36 17.21
CA PHE A 412 -17.20 -20.26 16.77
C PHE A 412 -16.73 -21.73 16.69
N GLU A 413 -16.01 -22.20 17.71
CA GLU A 413 -15.48 -23.58 17.77
C GLU A 413 -16.52 -24.59 18.27
N GLU A 414 -17.64 -24.11 18.82
CA GLU A 414 -18.71 -24.94 19.33
C GLU A 414 -19.42 -25.69 18.19
N PRO A 415 -19.89 -26.93 18.43
CA PRO A 415 -20.53 -27.74 17.40
C PRO A 415 -21.70 -27.00 16.73
N GLY A 416 -21.66 -26.88 15.39
CA GLY A 416 -22.70 -26.21 14.61
C GLY A 416 -22.55 -24.69 14.50
N ALA A 417 -21.64 -24.06 15.25
CA ALA A 417 -21.50 -22.61 15.27
C ALA A 417 -20.91 -22.07 13.96
N LEU A 418 -19.83 -22.69 13.45
CA LEU A 418 -19.21 -22.28 12.19
C LEU A 418 -20.10 -22.58 10.97
N GLU A 419 -20.85 -23.68 11.01
CA GLU A 419 -21.86 -24.00 10.01
C GLU A 419 -22.93 -22.89 9.96
N ALA A 420 -23.46 -22.47 11.12
CA ALA A 420 -24.42 -21.38 11.19
C ALA A 420 -23.84 -20.05 10.66
N VAL A 421 -22.58 -19.72 10.95
CA VAL A 421 -21.89 -18.56 10.36
C VAL A 421 -21.88 -18.66 8.83
N THR A 422 -21.51 -19.83 8.32
CA THR A 422 -21.34 -20.07 6.89
C THR A 422 -22.68 -19.97 6.16
N ASP A 423 -23.75 -20.54 6.70
CA ASP A 423 -25.09 -20.45 6.14
C ASP A 423 -25.59 -19.00 6.08
N MET A 424 -25.36 -18.22 7.14
CA MET A 424 -25.72 -16.80 7.18
C MET A 424 -24.90 -15.95 6.21
N ALA A 425 -23.59 -16.20 6.13
CA ALA A 425 -22.70 -15.50 5.20
C ALA A 425 -23.08 -15.81 3.75
N SER A 426 -23.36 -17.09 3.45
CA SER A 426 -23.78 -17.49 2.11
C SER A 426 -25.12 -16.85 1.74
N ALA A 427 -26.13 -16.93 2.61
CA ALA A 427 -27.42 -16.29 2.34
C ALA A 427 -27.28 -14.78 2.07
N TRP A 428 -26.38 -14.09 2.77
CA TRP A 428 -26.08 -12.67 2.54
C TRP A 428 -25.48 -12.45 1.15
N PHE A 429 -24.43 -13.18 0.80
CA PHE A 429 -23.78 -13.06 -0.50
C PHE A 429 -24.69 -13.51 -1.65
N GLN A 430 -25.52 -14.54 -1.46
CA GLN A 430 -26.52 -14.94 -2.45
C GLN A 430 -27.52 -13.83 -2.75
N HIS A 431 -27.90 -13.05 -1.75
CA HIS A 431 -28.82 -11.93 -1.95
C HIS A 431 -28.17 -10.78 -2.71
N TYR A 432 -26.95 -10.38 -2.34
CA TYR A 432 -26.33 -9.15 -2.84
C TYR A 432 -25.34 -9.32 -4.00
N LEU A 433 -24.77 -10.51 -4.21
CA LEU A 433 -23.86 -10.80 -5.32
C LEU A 433 -24.57 -11.43 -6.53
N SER A 434 -25.90 -11.44 -6.57
CA SER A 434 -26.65 -11.92 -7.75
C SER A 434 -26.72 -10.83 -8.82
N PRO A 435 -26.45 -11.13 -10.10
CA PRO A 435 -26.69 -10.15 -11.17
C PRO A 435 -28.20 -9.84 -11.25
N PRO A 436 -28.60 -8.59 -11.55
CA PRO A 436 -30.00 -8.29 -11.82
C PRO A 436 -30.45 -9.11 -13.03
N VAL A 437 -31.58 -9.79 -12.89
CA VAL A 437 -32.23 -10.54 -13.98
C VAL A 437 -32.40 -9.61 -15.18
N GLN A 438 -31.74 -9.93 -16.30
CA GLN A 438 -32.01 -9.26 -17.57
C GLN A 438 -33.46 -9.53 -17.98
N SER A 439 -34.36 -8.59 -17.67
CA SER A 439 -35.68 -8.57 -18.29
C SER A 439 -35.52 -8.13 -19.74
N HIS A 440 -35.58 -9.07 -20.67
CA HIS A 440 -35.93 -8.78 -22.05
C HIS A 440 -37.32 -8.13 -22.07
N VAL A 441 -37.36 -6.79 -22.15
CA VAL A 441 -38.56 -6.06 -22.51
C VAL A 441 -38.58 -5.94 -24.04
N PRO A 442 -39.61 -6.46 -24.73
CA PRO A 442 -39.78 -6.23 -26.16
C PRO A 442 -39.97 -4.73 -26.41
N THR A 443 -39.23 -4.19 -27.37
CA THR A 443 -39.33 -2.80 -27.80
C THR A 443 -40.77 -2.47 -28.21
N PRO A 444 -41.46 -1.49 -27.60
CA PRO A 444 -42.68 -0.96 -28.18
C PRO A 444 -42.30 -0.06 -29.35
N ALA A 445 -42.85 -0.38 -30.52
CA ALA A 445 -42.86 0.54 -31.64
C ALA A 445 -43.59 1.83 -31.25
N GLY A 446 -42.92 2.97 -31.43
CA GLY A 446 -43.54 4.27 -31.67
C GLY A 446 -44.14 4.99 -30.47
N VAL A 447 -43.28 5.78 -29.79
CA VAL A 447 -43.35 7.24 -29.78
C VAL A 447 -41.91 7.73 -29.66
N GLN A 448 -41.38 8.46 -30.64
CA GLN A 448 -40.06 9.09 -30.50
C GLN A 448 -40.15 10.23 -29.46
N PRO A 449 -39.40 10.16 -28.35
CA PRO A 449 -39.07 11.36 -27.61
C PRO A 449 -38.04 12.13 -28.44
N ILE A 450 -38.17 13.46 -28.49
CA ILE A 450 -37.11 14.33 -29.02
C ILE A 450 -35.85 14.04 -28.18
N SER A 451 -34.85 13.38 -28.77
CA SER A 451 -33.68 12.88 -28.04
C SER A 451 -32.82 14.06 -27.55
N PRO A 452 -32.45 14.11 -26.25
CA PRO A 452 -31.36 14.99 -25.83
C PRO A 452 -30.09 14.57 -26.58
N MET A 453 -29.32 15.56 -27.08
CA MET A 453 -28.04 15.31 -27.74
C MET A 453 -27.12 14.50 -26.81
N SER A 454 -26.38 13.53 -27.36
CA SER A 454 -25.36 12.81 -26.58
C SER A 454 -24.29 13.78 -26.08
N VAL A 455 -23.65 13.48 -24.95
CA VAL A 455 -22.57 14.30 -24.38
C VAL A 455 -21.46 14.57 -25.40
N ALA A 456 -21.11 13.58 -26.23
CA ALA A 456 -20.15 13.75 -27.32
C ALA A 456 -20.61 14.76 -28.40
N ALA A 457 -21.91 14.79 -28.72
CA ALA A 457 -22.45 15.76 -29.66
C ALA A 457 -22.49 17.18 -29.08
N LEU A 458 -22.81 17.31 -27.78
CA LEU A 458 -22.74 18.58 -27.06
C LEU A 458 -21.30 19.09 -26.97
N LEU A 459 -20.35 18.20 -26.68
CA LEU A 459 -18.93 18.52 -26.59
C LEU A 459 -18.39 19.01 -27.94
N ARG A 460 -18.71 18.30 -29.03
CA ARG A 460 -18.32 18.70 -30.39
C ARG A 460 -18.89 20.06 -30.80
N ALA A 461 -20.09 20.41 -30.32
CA ALA A 461 -20.70 21.71 -30.60
C ALA A 461 -20.08 22.86 -29.78
N ALA A 462 -19.53 22.57 -28.60
CA ALA A 462 -18.93 23.54 -27.69
C ALA A 462 -17.41 23.69 -27.84
N ALA A 463 -16.73 22.69 -28.44
CA ALA A 463 -15.29 22.73 -28.66
C ALA A 463 -14.90 23.90 -29.57
N GLU A 464 -14.22 24.90 -29.00
CA GLU A 464 -13.70 26.07 -29.73
C GLU A 464 -12.30 25.73 -30.30
N PRO A 465 -12.12 25.53 -31.62
CA PRO A 465 -10.82 25.17 -32.16
C PRO A 465 -9.76 26.24 -31.88
N LEU A 466 -8.59 25.82 -31.40
CA LEU A 466 -7.47 26.71 -31.15
C LEU A 466 -6.52 26.72 -32.36
N PRO A 467 -5.93 27.88 -32.73
CA PRO A 467 -4.90 27.94 -33.76
C PRO A 467 -3.59 27.31 -33.25
N SER A 468 -2.55 27.32 -34.09
CA SER A 468 -1.24 26.80 -33.67
C SER A 468 -0.63 27.64 -32.54
N LEU A 469 0.25 27.03 -31.73
CA LEU A 469 0.81 27.68 -30.51
C LEU A 469 1.69 28.89 -30.82
N ASP A 470 2.25 28.95 -32.04
CA ASP A 470 3.03 30.07 -32.57
C ASP A 470 2.17 31.18 -33.18
N ASP A 471 0.86 30.94 -33.37
CA ASP A 471 -0.08 31.95 -33.87
C ASP A 471 -0.41 32.97 -32.76
N PRO A 472 -0.22 34.29 -32.98
CA PRO A 472 -0.61 35.33 -32.04
C PRO A 472 -2.10 35.32 -31.65
N ALA A 473 -2.96 34.67 -32.43
CA ALA A 473 -4.37 34.50 -32.12
C ALA A 473 -4.62 33.44 -31.03
N PHE A 474 -3.73 32.46 -30.81
CA PHE A 474 -3.89 31.40 -29.81
C PHE A 474 -4.26 31.93 -28.41
N PRO A 475 -3.48 32.84 -27.80
CA PRO A 475 -3.76 33.26 -26.45
C PRO A 475 -4.95 34.23 -26.34
N THR A 476 -5.49 34.75 -27.46
CA THR A 476 -6.63 35.69 -27.43
C THR A 476 -7.91 35.05 -26.89
N ALA A 477 -8.09 33.73 -27.08
CA ALA A 477 -9.21 32.98 -26.52
C ALA A 477 -9.27 33.08 -24.98
N PHE A 478 -8.14 33.32 -24.32
CA PHE A 478 -7.99 33.37 -22.88
C PHE A 478 -8.16 34.77 -22.27
N ASP A 479 -8.37 35.80 -23.10
CA ASP A 479 -8.70 37.16 -22.64
C ASP A 479 -9.95 37.16 -21.73
N ARG A 480 -10.85 36.18 -21.93
CA ARG A 480 -12.08 35.99 -21.14
C ARG A 480 -11.86 35.63 -19.67
N PHE A 481 -10.65 35.21 -19.28
CA PHE A 481 -10.27 34.89 -17.90
C PHE A 481 -9.49 36.03 -17.23
N ALA A 482 -9.21 37.11 -17.97
CA ALA A 482 -8.34 38.18 -17.52
C ALA A 482 -8.91 39.00 -16.36
N ASP A 483 -10.23 39.03 -16.17
CA ASP A 483 -10.86 39.74 -15.07
C ASP A 483 -10.57 39.10 -13.72
N ALA A 484 -10.30 37.78 -13.69
CA ALA A 484 -9.90 37.08 -12.49
C ALA A 484 -8.62 37.69 -11.89
N ARG A 485 -8.55 37.67 -10.56
CA ARG A 485 -7.35 38.08 -9.82
C ARG A 485 -6.27 37.02 -9.89
N VAL A 486 -6.67 35.75 -9.88
CA VAL A 486 -5.75 34.60 -9.97
C VAL A 486 -6.20 33.70 -11.11
N VAL A 487 -5.31 33.44 -12.06
CA VAL A 487 -5.54 32.47 -13.14
C VAL A 487 -4.63 31.27 -12.90
N LEU A 488 -5.21 30.12 -12.60
CA LEU A 488 -4.49 28.87 -12.39
C LEU A 488 -4.49 28.06 -13.69
N LEU A 489 -3.31 27.77 -14.21
CA LEU A 489 -3.08 27.02 -15.44
C LEU A 489 -2.47 25.66 -15.10
N GLY A 490 -3.24 24.62 -15.38
CA GLY A 490 -2.89 23.23 -15.13
C GLY A 490 -1.93 22.64 -16.15
N GLU A 491 -1.59 21.39 -15.93
CA GLU A 491 -1.05 20.49 -16.93
C GLU A 491 -1.40 19.04 -16.56
N ALA A 492 -1.74 18.21 -17.55
CA ALA A 492 -2.02 16.79 -17.33
C ALA A 492 -0.73 15.97 -17.11
N SER A 493 0.43 16.58 -17.40
CA SER A 493 1.73 15.96 -17.18
C SER A 493 2.87 16.96 -17.05
N HIS A 494 3.82 16.72 -16.15
CA HIS A 494 4.98 17.61 -15.95
C HIS A 494 6.02 17.60 -17.09
N GLY A 495 5.93 16.66 -18.02
CA GLY A 495 6.96 16.39 -19.03
C GLY A 495 6.57 16.68 -20.47
N THR A 496 5.52 17.48 -20.72
CA THR A 496 4.92 17.69 -22.06
C THR A 496 5.11 19.12 -22.56
N SER A 497 5.74 19.28 -23.74
CA SER A 497 6.14 20.57 -24.31
C SER A 497 4.97 21.49 -24.65
N GLU A 498 3.90 20.97 -25.24
CA GLU A 498 2.73 21.75 -25.66
C GLU A 498 2.04 22.42 -24.46
N PHE A 499 2.03 21.78 -23.28
CA PHE A 499 1.49 22.37 -22.06
C PHE A 499 2.32 23.55 -21.58
N TYR A 500 3.66 23.47 -21.57
CA TYR A 500 4.52 24.61 -21.26
C TYR A 500 4.37 25.75 -22.27
N GLN A 501 4.32 25.44 -23.57
CA GLN A 501 4.18 26.44 -24.62
C GLN A 501 2.83 27.17 -24.54
N ALA A 502 1.74 26.43 -24.32
CA ALA A 502 0.41 27.01 -24.14
C ALA A 502 0.35 27.89 -22.88
N ARG A 503 0.82 27.39 -21.73
CA ARG A 503 0.89 28.18 -20.49
C ARG A 503 1.72 29.44 -20.68
N ALA A 504 2.86 29.35 -21.37
CA ALA A 504 3.71 30.49 -21.70
C ALA A 504 2.96 31.51 -22.59
N ALA A 505 2.30 31.07 -23.65
CA ALA A 505 1.56 31.95 -24.56
C ALA A 505 0.42 32.69 -23.84
N ILE A 506 -0.38 31.96 -23.05
CA ILE A 506 -1.47 32.53 -22.24
C ILE A 506 -0.91 33.55 -21.24
N THR A 507 0.14 33.18 -20.51
CA THR A 507 0.73 34.04 -19.48
C THR A 507 1.35 35.31 -20.08
N ARG A 508 2.03 35.20 -21.23
CA ARG A 508 2.53 36.36 -22.00
C ARG A 508 1.40 37.34 -22.32
N ARG A 509 0.27 36.83 -22.82
CA ARG A 509 -0.90 37.65 -23.14
C ARG A 509 -1.49 38.34 -21.91
N LEU A 510 -1.63 37.62 -20.80
CA LEU A 510 -2.14 38.16 -19.53
C LEU A 510 -1.22 39.26 -18.97
N ILE A 511 0.10 39.09 -19.08
CA ILE A 511 1.09 40.11 -18.69
C ILE A 511 0.96 41.35 -19.59
N GLU A 512 1.02 41.17 -20.92
CA GLU A 512 1.13 42.27 -21.86
C GLU A 512 -0.15 43.09 -22.04
N LYS A 513 -1.32 42.46 -21.89
CA LYS A 513 -2.61 43.08 -22.18
C LYS A 513 -3.49 43.30 -20.95
N HIS A 514 -3.28 42.52 -19.89
CA HIS A 514 -4.22 42.47 -18.76
C HIS A 514 -3.58 42.78 -17.40
N GLY A 515 -2.30 43.18 -17.39
CA GLY A 515 -1.64 43.74 -16.20
C GLY A 515 -1.26 42.72 -15.13
N PHE A 516 -1.09 41.45 -15.51
CA PHE A 516 -0.56 40.43 -14.59
C PHE A 516 0.94 40.69 -14.36
N THR A 517 1.36 40.67 -13.09
CA THR A 517 2.77 40.93 -12.70
C THR A 517 3.36 39.86 -11.79
N ILE A 518 2.59 38.81 -11.47
CA ILE A 518 3.06 37.67 -10.68
C ILE A 518 2.92 36.41 -11.53
N VAL A 519 4.02 35.70 -11.70
CA VAL A 519 4.03 34.30 -12.16
C VAL A 519 4.46 33.43 -11.00
N ALA A 520 3.55 32.63 -10.47
CA ALA A 520 3.81 31.69 -9.40
C ALA A 520 3.81 30.26 -9.97
N VAL A 521 4.76 29.44 -9.56
CA VAL A 521 4.96 28.08 -10.11
C VAL A 521 5.07 27.04 -9.00
N GLU A 522 4.65 25.81 -9.28
CA GLU A 522 4.85 24.62 -8.44
C GLU A 522 6.33 24.21 -8.41
N ALA A 523 7.14 25.08 -7.81
CA ALA A 523 8.57 24.93 -7.71
C ALA A 523 9.05 25.43 -6.35
N ASP A 524 10.20 24.92 -5.91
CA ASP A 524 10.84 25.34 -4.69
C ASP A 524 11.11 26.85 -4.68
N TRP A 525 10.73 27.53 -3.59
CA TRP A 525 10.96 28.97 -3.42
C TRP A 525 12.40 29.42 -3.74
N PRO A 526 13.47 28.84 -3.16
CA PRO A 526 14.83 29.32 -3.41
C PRO A 526 15.29 29.17 -4.86
N ASP A 527 14.86 28.11 -5.56
CA ASP A 527 15.22 27.87 -6.95
C ASP A 527 14.51 28.87 -7.88
N ALA A 528 13.21 29.12 -7.63
CA ALA A 528 12.45 30.14 -8.34
C ALA A 528 12.96 31.56 -8.04
N ALA A 529 13.42 31.84 -6.81
CA ALA A 529 14.03 33.13 -6.46
C ALA A 529 15.32 33.41 -7.26
N ALA A 530 16.06 32.38 -7.67
CA ALA A 530 17.20 32.54 -8.57
C ALA A 530 16.78 33.01 -9.97
N VAL A 531 15.72 32.40 -10.52
CA VAL A 531 15.11 32.82 -11.79
C VAL A 531 14.55 34.23 -11.67
N ASP A 532 13.88 34.54 -10.57
CA ASP A 532 13.32 35.84 -10.29
C ASP A 532 14.37 36.97 -10.33
N ARG A 533 15.50 36.79 -9.64
CA ARG A 533 16.61 37.76 -9.67
C ARG A 533 17.14 37.94 -11.10
N TYR A 534 17.21 36.85 -11.87
CA TYR A 534 17.60 36.90 -13.28
C TYR A 534 16.62 37.68 -14.16
N VAL A 535 15.30 37.48 -13.99
CA VAL A 535 14.27 38.17 -14.81
C VAL A 535 14.05 39.61 -14.37
N ARG A 536 14.18 39.93 -13.07
CA ARG A 536 14.05 41.31 -12.54
C ARG A 536 15.36 42.11 -12.63
N GLN A 537 16.45 41.46 -13.01
CA GLN A 537 17.79 42.06 -13.19
C GLN A 537 18.34 42.68 -11.91
N SER A 538 18.19 41.96 -10.79
CA SER A 538 18.68 42.35 -9.47
C SER A 538 20.14 41.89 -9.26
N PRO A 539 20.91 42.51 -8.35
CA PRO A 539 22.30 42.14 -8.06
C PRO A 539 22.42 40.65 -7.67
N HIS A 540 23.42 39.97 -8.23
CA HIS A 540 23.61 38.54 -8.04
C HIS A 540 24.20 38.25 -6.65
N GLN A 541 23.48 37.52 -5.79
CA GLN A 541 24.11 36.79 -4.69
C GLN A 541 24.53 35.41 -5.22
N PRO A 542 25.75 34.94 -4.90
CA PRO A 542 26.16 33.58 -5.24
C PRO A 542 25.24 32.58 -4.53
N MET A 543 24.62 31.69 -5.28
CA MET A 543 23.91 30.54 -4.69
C MET A 543 24.88 29.41 -4.41
N ASN A 544 24.62 28.65 -3.34
CA ASN A 544 25.41 27.47 -2.99
C ASN A 544 25.16 26.29 -3.95
N SER A 545 24.02 26.25 -4.65
CA SER A 545 23.63 25.19 -5.57
C SER A 545 23.02 25.73 -6.86
N THR A 546 23.09 24.91 -7.92
CA THR A 546 22.49 25.22 -9.22
C THR A 546 20.96 25.07 -9.13
N PRO A 547 20.15 26.07 -9.55
CA PRO A 547 18.68 25.95 -9.55
C PRO A 547 18.18 24.79 -10.40
N PHE A 548 17.16 24.07 -9.92
CA PHE A 548 16.50 22.97 -10.61
C PHE A 548 17.47 21.86 -11.05
N ALA A 549 18.50 21.60 -10.24
CA ALA A 549 19.44 20.49 -10.45
C ALA A 549 19.06 19.22 -9.67
N ARG A 550 17.95 19.26 -8.93
CA ARG A 550 17.35 18.13 -8.19
C ARG A 550 16.35 17.38 -9.05
N PHE A 551 16.01 16.16 -8.66
CA PHE A 551 14.93 15.40 -9.29
C PHE A 551 13.56 16.09 -9.06
N PRO A 552 12.71 16.24 -10.09
CA PRO A 552 12.99 15.99 -11.51
C PRO A 552 13.83 17.12 -12.16
N THR A 553 14.89 16.75 -12.89
CA THR A 553 15.82 17.74 -13.46
C THR A 553 15.33 18.41 -14.75
N TRP A 554 14.16 18.02 -15.28
CA TRP A 554 13.63 18.50 -16.56
C TRP A 554 12.40 19.40 -16.44
N MET A 555 11.66 19.31 -15.33
CA MET A 555 10.36 19.97 -15.14
C MET A 555 10.46 21.49 -15.32
N TRP A 556 11.37 22.15 -14.60
CA TRP A 556 11.60 23.59 -14.72
C TRP A 556 12.84 23.95 -15.55
N ARG A 557 13.62 22.95 -15.96
CA ARG A 557 14.91 23.12 -16.63
C ARG A 557 14.90 22.50 -18.03
N ASN A 558 14.02 23.04 -18.86
CA ASN A 558 13.83 22.65 -20.25
C ASN A 558 13.80 23.88 -21.17
N LYS A 559 13.82 23.64 -22.48
CA LYS A 559 13.82 24.70 -23.51
C LYS A 559 12.59 25.61 -23.46
N ASP A 560 11.41 25.07 -23.15
CA ASP A 560 10.16 25.84 -23.15
C ASP A 560 10.13 26.85 -21.99
N VAL A 561 10.56 26.42 -20.80
CA VAL A 561 10.72 27.31 -19.63
C VAL A 561 11.83 28.34 -19.86
N ASP A 562 12.97 27.95 -20.42
CA ASP A 562 14.07 28.87 -20.73
C ASP A 562 13.65 29.99 -21.72
N ALA A 563 12.87 29.62 -22.75
CA ALA A 563 12.29 30.59 -23.67
C ALA A 563 11.31 31.54 -22.99
N PHE A 564 10.51 31.06 -22.02
CA PHE A 564 9.61 31.89 -21.24
C PHE A 564 10.34 32.81 -20.25
N VAL A 565 11.35 32.32 -19.55
CA VAL A 565 12.22 33.11 -18.65
C VAL A 565 12.95 34.21 -19.44
N SER A 566 13.45 33.90 -20.63
CA SER A 566 14.06 34.88 -21.54
C SER A 566 13.07 35.98 -21.94
N PHE A 567 11.81 35.62 -22.24
CA PHE A 567 10.76 36.59 -22.47
C PHE A 567 10.54 37.51 -21.26
N LEU A 568 10.39 36.95 -20.05
CA LEU A 568 10.15 37.73 -18.83
C LEU A 568 11.28 38.75 -18.58
N ARG A 569 12.54 38.32 -18.74
CA ARG A 569 13.70 39.20 -18.62
C ARG A 569 13.67 40.35 -19.62
N ASN A 570 13.34 40.07 -20.88
CA ASN A 570 13.26 41.07 -21.94
C ASN A 570 12.10 42.04 -21.71
N HIS A 571 10.94 41.53 -21.29
CA HIS A 571 9.78 42.33 -20.92
C HIS A 571 10.13 43.30 -19.78
N ASN A 572 10.72 42.78 -18.70
CA ASN A 572 11.11 43.54 -17.51
C ASN A 572 12.23 44.57 -17.75
N ALA A 573 13.05 44.40 -18.78
CA ALA A 573 14.13 45.34 -19.11
C ALA A 573 13.62 46.77 -19.38
N THR A 574 12.35 46.91 -19.78
CA THR A 574 11.72 48.19 -20.12
C THR A 574 10.78 48.72 -19.03
N LYS A 575 10.63 48.01 -17.91
CA LYS A 575 9.65 48.32 -16.86
C LYS A 575 10.28 49.01 -15.66
N LEU A 576 9.48 49.84 -15.00
CA LEU A 576 9.85 50.42 -13.70
C LEU A 576 9.91 49.29 -12.64
N PRO A 577 10.70 49.44 -11.56
CA PRO A 577 10.87 48.39 -10.56
C PRO A 577 9.58 47.79 -10.00
N ASN A 578 8.53 48.61 -9.81
CA ASN A 578 7.24 48.16 -9.28
C ASN A 578 6.32 47.50 -10.33
N ASP A 579 6.63 47.69 -11.62
CA ASP A 579 5.86 47.13 -12.74
C ASP A 579 6.53 45.89 -13.34
N LYS A 580 7.68 45.48 -12.79
CA LYS A 580 8.39 44.28 -13.23
C LYS A 580 7.59 43.05 -12.80
N VAL A 581 7.47 42.09 -13.72
CA VAL A 581 6.90 40.78 -13.47
C VAL A 581 7.86 39.99 -12.57
N GLY A 582 7.36 39.46 -11.46
CA GLY A 582 8.09 38.55 -10.58
C GLY A 582 7.83 37.08 -10.91
N PHE A 583 8.80 36.22 -10.59
CA PHE A 583 8.72 34.77 -10.72
C PHE A 583 8.84 34.14 -9.34
N TYR A 584 7.88 33.32 -8.91
CA TYR A 584 7.81 32.87 -7.52
C TYR A 584 7.57 31.37 -7.43
N GLY A 585 8.30 30.70 -6.55
CA GLY A 585 8.03 29.30 -6.22
C GLY A 585 6.94 29.23 -5.15
N LEU A 586 6.12 28.19 -5.18
CA LEU A 586 5.10 27.94 -4.16
C LEU A 586 5.43 26.76 -3.25
N ASP A 587 6.38 25.90 -3.64
CA ASP A 587 6.61 24.60 -3.04
C ASP A 587 7.71 24.59 -1.96
N LEU A 588 7.81 23.47 -1.22
CA LEU A 588 8.50 23.40 0.09
C LEU A 588 9.66 22.41 0.20
N TYR A 589 10.14 21.80 -0.89
CA TYR A 589 11.11 20.70 -0.82
C TYR A 589 12.57 21.10 -0.57
N ASN A 590 12.95 22.39 -0.68
CA ASN A 590 14.35 22.82 -0.54
C ASN A 590 14.63 23.52 0.81
N MET A 591 14.54 22.75 1.90
CA MET A 591 14.77 23.26 3.27
C MET A 591 16.21 23.78 3.45
N THR A 592 17.21 23.06 2.94
CA THR A 592 18.62 23.41 3.11
C THR A 592 18.97 24.75 2.47
N ALA A 593 18.53 25.02 1.23
CA ALA A 593 18.75 26.31 0.60
C ALA A 593 17.96 27.44 1.29
N SER A 594 16.78 27.13 1.82
CA SER A 594 15.95 28.09 2.56
C SER A 594 16.59 28.53 3.88
N ILE A 595 17.20 27.60 4.63
CA ILE A 595 18.00 27.91 5.82
C ILE A 595 19.17 28.83 5.45
N ALA A 596 19.90 28.50 4.37
CA ALA A 596 21.04 29.29 3.91
C ALA A 596 20.63 30.72 3.54
N ALA A 597 19.47 30.90 2.87
CA ALA A 597 18.95 32.21 2.50
C ALA A 597 18.60 33.07 3.73
N VAL A 598 17.95 32.49 4.76
CA VAL A 598 17.65 33.20 6.02
C VAL A 598 18.93 33.64 6.73
N LEU A 599 19.92 32.74 6.82
CA LEU A 599 21.19 33.04 7.47
C LEU A 599 21.97 34.13 6.72
N ALA A 600 22.04 34.07 5.38
CA ALA A 600 22.71 35.07 4.56
C ALA A 600 22.10 36.47 4.73
N TYR A 601 20.77 36.58 4.82
CA TYR A 601 20.10 37.85 5.10
C TYR A 601 20.43 38.38 6.51
N LEU A 602 20.33 37.52 7.53
CA LEU A 602 20.62 37.91 8.92
C LEU A 602 22.08 38.29 9.13
N ASP A 603 23.04 37.57 8.52
CA ASP A 603 24.47 37.91 8.59
C ASP A 603 24.74 39.35 8.08
N ARG A 604 23.93 39.85 7.15
CA ARG A 604 24.01 41.22 6.62
C ARG A 604 23.28 42.25 7.48
N VAL A 605 22.12 41.93 8.02
CA VAL A 605 21.19 42.91 8.62
C VAL A 605 21.16 42.90 10.16
N ASP A 606 21.37 41.73 10.77
CA ASP A 606 21.44 41.52 12.23
C ASP A 606 22.32 40.29 12.55
N PRO A 607 23.66 40.47 12.63
CA PRO A 607 24.61 39.37 12.89
C PRO A 607 24.40 38.66 14.23
N GLU A 608 23.85 39.35 15.25
CA GLU A 608 23.52 38.73 16.53
C GLU A 608 22.33 37.77 16.37
N ALA A 609 21.29 38.16 15.63
CA ALA A 609 20.19 37.27 15.28
C ALA A 609 20.66 36.12 14.37
N ALA A 610 21.65 36.34 13.50
CA ALA A 610 22.24 35.28 12.68
C ALA A 610 22.91 34.20 13.55
N ALA A 611 23.67 34.59 14.59
CA ALA A 611 24.28 33.65 15.52
C ALA A 611 23.24 32.81 16.27
N VAL A 612 22.13 33.43 16.71
CA VAL A 612 21.00 32.73 17.34
C VAL A 612 20.31 31.78 16.35
N ALA A 613 20.09 32.21 15.11
CA ALA A 613 19.47 31.38 14.07
C ALA A 613 20.32 30.14 13.73
N ARG A 614 21.66 30.29 13.62
CA ARG A 614 22.57 29.15 13.44
C ARG A 614 22.45 28.13 14.57
N GLY A 615 22.41 28.60 15.83
CA GLY A 615 22.23 27.72 16.99
C GLY A 615 20.88 27.00 17.01
N ARG A 616 19.81 27.63 16.52
CA ARG A 616 18.46 27.05 16.48
C ARG A 616 18.25 26.10 15.30
N TYR A 617 18.85 26.37 14.14
CA TYR A 617 18.85 25.44 13.01
C TYR A 617 19.83 24.27 13.17
N ALA A 618 20.79 24.34 14.11
CA ALA A 618 21.79 23.30 14.35
C ALA A 618 21.19 21.92 14.64
N CYS A 619 19.97 21.85 15.19
CA CYS A 619 19.31 20.58 15.47
C CYS A 619 18.77 19.88 14.21
N LEU A 620 18.60 20.62 13.10
CA LEU A 620 18.24 20.09 11.78
C LEU A 620 19.48 19.64 10.98
N SER A 621 20.68 20.13 11.33
CA SER A 621 21.93 19.83 10.62
C SER A 621 22.33 18.35 10.56
N PRO A 622 22.05 17.49 11.56
CA PRO A 622 22.28 16.05 11.43
C PRO A 622 21.34 15.36 10.42
N TRP A 623 20.23 16.02 10.08
CA TRP A 623 19.13 15.44 9.30
C TRP A 623 18.97 16.05 7.91
N SER A 624 19.76 17.06 7.55
CA SER A 624 19.79 17.70 6.22
C SER A 624 20.28 16.77 5.09
N ARG A 625 20.37 15.48 5.37
CA ARG A 625 20.88 14.41 4.50
C ARG A 625 19.86 13.29 4.32
N GLU A 626 19.00 13.09 5.33
CA GLU A 626 17.93 12.09 5.38
C GLU A 626 16.72 12.68 6.13
N PRO A 627 15.89 13.53 5.50
CA PRO A 627 14.72 14.15 6.13
C PRO A 627 13.70 13.11 6.64
N ALA A 628 13.61 11.96 5.96
CA ALA A 628 12.87 10.80 6.40
C ALA A 628 13.37 10.27 7.77
N ALA A 629 14.68 10.24 8.00
CA ALA A 629 15.24 9.82 9.29
C ALA A 629 14.86 10.79 10.42
N TYR A 630 14.72 12.09 10.15
CA TYR A 630 14.19 13.05 11.14
C TYR A 630 12.73 12.77 11.50
N GLY A 631 11.86 12.57 10.51
CA GLY A 631 10.47 12.23 10.75
C GLY A 631 10.34 10.94 11.58
N ARG A 632 11.13 9.92 11.29
CA ARG A 632 11.20 8.67 12.08
C ARG A 632 11.78 8.87 13.49
N ALA A 633 12.82 9.68 13.65
CA ALA A 633 13.41 9.99 14.95
C ALA A 633 12.44 10.76 15.84
N SER A 634 11.64 11.67 15.25
CA SER A 634 10.65 12.50 15.95
C SER A 634 9.51 11.71 16.61
N LEU A 635 9.30 10.44 16.21
CA LEU A 635 8.30 9.51 16.77
C LEU A 635 8.74 8.84 18.08
N THR A 636 10.01 8.97 18.47
CA THR A 636 10.53 8.37 19.72
C THR A 636 10.41 9.39 20.86
N GLU A 637 9.82 9.01 22.00
CA GLU A 637 9.70 9.91 23.17
C GLU A 637 11.07 10.49 23.55
N GLY A 638 11.25 11.79 23.32
CA GLY A 638 12.48 12.54 23.61
C GLY A 638 13.07 13.37 22.45
N TYR A 639 12.62 13.19 21.20
CA TYR A 639 13.25 13.80 20.01
C TYR A 639 12.49 14.95 19.33
N ALA A 640 11.41 15.48 19.91
CA ALA A 640 10.73 16.71 19.44
C ALA A 640 11.53 18.00 19.73
N LEU A 641 12.84 17.99 19.45
CA LEU A 641 13.79 19.02 19.84
C LEU A 641 13.78 20.25 18.92
N CYS A 642 13.33 20.13 17.66
CA CYS A 642 13.51 21.18 16.64
C CYS A 642 12.30 22.09 16.35
N GLU A 643 11.07 21.64 16.56
CA GLU A 643 9.85 22.43 16.25
C GLU A 643 9.86 23.81 16.94
N ARG A 644 10.12 23.83 18.25
CA ARG A 644 10.14 25.07 19.04
C ARG A 644 11.26 26.02 18.59
N PRO A 645 12.54 25.58 18.48
CA PRO A 645 13.61 26.42 17.93
C PRO A 645 13.34 26.98 16.53
N VAL A 646 12.83 26.17 15.59
CA VAL A 646 12.57 26.57 14.20
C VAL A 646 11.44 27.60 14.12
N THR A 647 10.30 27.31 14.76
CA THR A 647 9.16 28.24 14.81
C THR A 647 9.55 29.57 15.47
N ARG A 648 10.45 29.53 16.47
CA ARG A 648 10.92 30.74 17.15
C ARG A 648 11.73 31.68 16.25
N ILE A 649 12.43 31.16 15.24
CA ILE A 649 13.12 32.02 14.24
C ILE A 649 12.09 32.83 13.44
N LEU A 650 11.04 32.18 12.95
CA LEU A 650 9.95 32.86 12.24
C LEU A 650 9.29 33.92 13.13
N VAL A 651 9.01 33.59 14.40
CA VAL A 651 8.43 34.54 15.36
C VAL A 651 9.35 35.75 15.59
N ASP A 652 10.66 35.54 15.76
CA ASP A 652 11.60 36.63 16.01
C ASP A 652 11.77 37.54 14.76
N LEU A 653 11.72 36.98 13.54
CA LEU A 653 11.69 37.76 12.29
C LEU A 653 10.42 38.62 12.20
N LEU A 654 9.24 38.05 12.52
CA LEU A 654 7.96 38.76 12.53
C LEU A 654 7.93 39.87 13.58
N GLN A 655 8.48 39.64 14.77
CA GLN A 655 8.56 40.67 15.82
C GLN A 655 9.43 41.87 15.41
N LYS A 656 10.39 41.67 14.51
CA LYS A 656 11.29 42.72 14.00
C LYS A 656 10.89 43.24 12.61
N GLU A 657 9.73 42.85 12.09
CA GLU A 657 9.22 43.20 10.75
C GLU A 657 9.29 44.71 10.48
N PHE A 658 8.75 45.53 11.38
CA PHE A 658 8.77 47.00 11.21
C PHE A 658 10.18 47.61 11.15
N GLN A 659 11.18 46.97 11.78
CA GLN A 659 12.56 47.45 11.81
C GLN A 659 13.33 47.02 10.55
N TYR A 660 13.11 45.79 10.08
CA TYR A 660 13.80 45.23 8.92
C TYR A 660 13.19 45.67 7.59
N ALA A 661 11.85 45.74 7.50
CA ALA A 661 11.16 46.20 6.30
C ALA A 661 11.49 47.67 5.96
N LYS A 662 11.81 48.51 6.95
CA LYS A 662 12.28 49.89 6.74
C LYS A 662 13.68 49.99 6.12
N LYS A 663 14.51 48.95 6.27
CA LYS A 663 15.87 48.93 5.72
C LYS A 663 15.90 48.35 4.30
N ASP A 664 15.22 47.22 4.08
CA ASP A 664 15.32 46.46 2.81
C ASP A 664 14.09 45.54 2.61
N GLY A 665 12.94 46.13 2.23
CA GLY A 665 11.63 45.46 2.28
C GLY A 665 11.44 44.27 1.33
N ALA A 666 12.12 44.22 0.18
CA ALA A 666 12.02 43.09 -0.76
C ALA A 666 12.88 41.90 -0.31
N GLU A 667 14.10 42.15 0.14
CA GLU A 667 15.00 41.12 0.69
C GLU A 667 14.48 40.59 2.04
N PHE A 668 13.85 41.45 2.85
CA PHE A 668 13.16 41.01 4.06
C PHE A 668 12.00 40.07 3.74
N PHE A 669 11.21 40.37 2.70
CA PHE A 669 10.13 39.49 2.26
C PHE A 669 10.66 38.13 1.80
N ASP A 670 11.75 38.09 1.01
CA ASP A 670 12.42 36.85 0.61
C ASP A 670 12.89 36.03 1.83
N ALA A 671 13.58 36.67 2.79
CA ALA A 671 14.03 36.01 4.01
C ALA A 671 12.86 35.49 4.87
N MET A 672 11.78 36.26 4.99
CA MET A 672 10.57 35.86 5.72
C MET A 672 9.88 34.65 5.06
N GLN A 673 9.81 34.62 3.73
CA GLN A 673 9.23 33.50 3.00
C GLN A 673 10.07 32.23 3.15
N ASN A 674 11.40 32.33 3.05
CA ASN A 674 12.28 31.20 3.34
C ASN A 674 12.14 30.70 4.80
N ALA A 675 11.96 31.60 5.78
CA ALA A 675 11.73 31.21 7.17
C ALA A 675 10.38 30.49 7.40
N ARG A 676 9.33 30.90 6.68
CA ARG A 676 8.03 30.18 6.68
C ARG A 676 8.16 28.80 6.06
N LEU A 677 8.85 28.71 4.92
CA LEU A 677 9.12 27.43 4.25
C LEU A 677 9.83 26.46 5.19
N VAL A 678 10.88 26.88 5.90
CA VAL A 678 11.58 25.99 6.84
C VAL A 678 10.66 25.50 7.98
N ALA A 679 9.79 26.35 8.50
CA ALA A 679 8.83 25.97 9.54
C ALA A 679 7.74 25.00 9.02
N ASP A 680 7.23 25.25 7.83
CA ASP A 680 6.20 24.40 7.21
C ASP A 680 6.81 23.06 6.72
N ALA A 681 8.04 23.07 6.19
CA ALA A 681 8.75 21.88 5.78
C ALA A 681 9.11 20.97 6.97
N GLU A 682 9.48 21.53 8.13
CA GLU A 682 9.67 20.74 9.36
C GLU A 682 8.39 20.01 9.76
N ARG A 683 7.24 20.69 9.70
CA ARG A 683 5.94 20.09 9.98
C ARG A 683 5.56 19.03 8.95
N TYR A 684 5.82 19.30 7.67
CA TYR A 684 5.57 18.38 6.55
C TYR A 684 6.36 17.07 6.72
N TYR A 685 7.66 17.13 7.00
CA TYR A 685 8.48 15.94 7.21
C TYR A 685 8.07 15.12 8.43
N ARG A 686 7.52 15.78 9.46
CA ARG A 686 6.91 15.08 10.59
C ARG A 686 5.59 14.40 10.20
N ALA A 687 4.72 15.09 9.47
CA ALA A 687 3.41 14.59 9.03
C ALA A 687 3.51 13.42 8.04
N MET A 688 4.57 13.37 7.24
CA MET A 688 4.88 12.27 6.31
C MET A 688 4.87 10.87 6.98
N TYR A 689 5.06 10.80 8.30
CA TYR A 689 5.02 9.56 9.09
C TYR A 689 3.68 9.26 9.77
N TYR A 690 2.76 10.23 9.82
CA TYR A 690 1.43 10.07 10.45
C TYR A 690 0.34 9.71 9.41
N GLY A 691 0.56 9.98 8.12
CA GLY A 691 -0.30 9.51 7.02
C GLY A 691 -0.21 10.38 5.75
N ALA A 692 -0.48 9.78 4.58
CA ALA A 692 -0.34 10.41 3.27
C ALA A 692 -1.16 11.71 3.08
N HIS A 693 -2.42 11.71 3.56
CA HIS A 693 -3.34 12.85 3.44
C HIS A 693 -2.90 14.08 4.24
N GLU A 694 -2.30 13.91 5.44
CA GLU A 694 -1.87 15.04 6.25
C GLU A 694 -0.70 15.79 5.60
N SER A 695 0.25 15.06 5.01
CA SER A 695 1.36 15.66 4.28
C SER A 695 0.92 16.33 2.97
N TRP A 696 -0.01 15.72 2.21
CA TRP A 696 -0.58 16.35 1.01
C TRP A 696 -1.26 17.69 1.35
N ASN A 697 -2.16 17.66 2.34
CA ASN A 697 -2.91 18.83 2.77
C ASN A 697 -2.00 19.95 3.28
N GLN A 698 -0.91 19.61 3.97
CA GLN A 698 0.07 20.60 4.41
C GLN A 698 0.81 21.26 3.24
N ARG A 699 1.15 20.49 2.19
CA ARG A 699 1.84 21.03 1.00
C ARG A 699 0.98 22.00 0.22
N ASP A 700 -0.24 21.62 -0.14
CA ASP A 700 -1.14 22.52 -0.88
C ASP A 700 -1.59 23.71 -0.04
N GLN A 701 -1.77 23.52 1.27
CA GLN A 701 -2.04 24.63 2.19
C GLN A 701 -0.87 25.61 2.25
N HIS A 702 0.38 25.11 2.22
CA HIS A 702 1.57 25.95 2.12
C HIS A 702 1.60 26.72 0.79
N MET A 703 1.41 26.05 -0.35
CA MET A 703 1.38 26.71 -1.67
C MET A 703 0.35 27.85 -1.71
N PHE A 704 -0.87 27.60 -1.21
CA PHE A 704 -1.92 28.61 -1.13
C PHE A 704 -1.55 29.77 -0.20
N ASN A 705 -1.00 29.48 0.98
CA ASN A 705 -0.58 30.51 1.93
C ASN A 705 0.56 31.37 1.35
N THR A 706 1.50 30.76 0.66
CA THR A 706 2.59 31.44 -0.06
C THR A 706 2.02 32.35 -1.15
N LEU A 707 1.09 31.88 -1.97
CA LEU A 707 0.39 32.72 -2.95
C LEU A 707 -0.31 33.91 -2.30
N ARG A 708 -1.03 33.69 -1.19
CA ARG A 708 -1.72 34.76 -0.46
C ARG A 708 -0.74 35.79 0.10
N ASN A 709 0.43 35.36 0.58
CA ASN A 709 1.48 36.26 1.06
C ASN A 709 2.07 37.10 -0.08
N ILE A 710 2.33 36.50 -1.25
CA ILE A 710 2.80 37.23 -2.44
C ILE A 710 1.77 38.29 -2.85
N LEU A 711 0.48 37.91 -2.95
CA LEU A 711 -0.59 38.83 -3.31
C LEU A 711 -0.78 39.95 -2.28
N ALA A 712 -0.66 39.64 -0.98
CA ALA A 712 -0.73 40.64 0.08
C ALA A 712 0.44 41.64 0.03
N TRP A 713 1.66 41.15 -0.23
CA TRP A 713 2.86 41.97 -0.37
C TRP A 713 2.82 42.86 -1.62
N ALA A 714 2.42 42.30 -2.75
CA ALA A 714 2.37 43.02 -4.02
C ALA A 714 1.21 44.03 -4.09
N GLY A 715 0.16 43.83 -3.30
CA GLY A 715 -0.95 44.77 -3.14
C GLY A 715 -2.30 44.24 -3.65
N PRO A 716 -3.41 44.90 -3.26
CA PRO A 716 -4.77 44.37 -3.44
C PRO A 716 -5.24 44.31 -4.90
N LYS A 717 -4.62 45.09 -5.80
CA LYS A 717 -4.98 45.13 -7.24
C LYS A 717 -4.11 44.22 -8.11
N THR A 718 -3.13 43.54 -7.52
CA THR A 718 -2.17 42.75 -8.26
C THR A 718 -2.77 41.40 -8.66
N LYS A 719 -2.51 41.00 -9.90
CA LYS A 719 -3.00 39.75 -10.49
C LYS A 719 -1.86 38.74 -10.67
N ALA A 720 -2.19 37.46 -10.47
CA ALA A 720 -1.23 36.36 -10.52
C ALA A 720 -1.66 35.27 -11.50
N VAL A 721 -0.69 34.72 -12.22
CA VAL A 721 -0.85 33.45 -12.94
C VAL A 721 -0.13 32.37 -12.13
N VAL A 722 -0.79 31.24 -11.89
CA VAL A 722 -0.24 30.09 -11.18
C VAL A 722 -0.06 28.95 -12.17
N TRP A 723 1.13 28.35 -12.23
CA TRP A 723 1.38 27.13 -13.00
C TRP A 723 1.62 25.98 -12.04
N ALA A 724 0.76 24.98 -12.06
CA ALA A 724 0.90 23.76 -11.27
C ALA A 724 0.21 22.60 -12.00
N HIS A 725 0.40 21.37 -11.52
CA HIS A 725 -0.26 20.21 -12.09
C HIS A 725 -1.79 20.29 -11.97
N ASN A 726 -2.52 19.59 -12.86
CA ASN A 726 -3.98 19.51 -12.82
C ASN A 726 -4.51 19.05 -11.44
N SER A 727 -3.79 18.14 -10.78
CA SER A 727 -4.09 17.64 -9.43
C SER A 727 -4.02 18.70 -8.34
N HIS A 728 -3.24 19.76 -8.56
CA HIS A 728 -3.14 20.89 -7.65
C HIS A 728 -4.17 21.98 -7.95
N ILE A 729 -4.49 22.21 -9.23
CA ILE A 729 -5.31 23.35 -9.64
C ILE A 729 -6.79 23.06 -9.88
N GLY A 730 -7.21 21.81 -10.11
CA GLY A 730 -8.63 21.45 -10.15
C GLY A 730 -9.28 21.66 -8.78
N ASP A 731 -10.57 21.91 -8.69
CA ASP A 731 -11.22 21.96 -7.38
C ASP A 731 -11.35 20.54 -6.79
N ALA A 732 -10.46 20.17 -5.85
CA ALA A 732 -10.37 18.82 -5.29
C ALA A 732 -11.67 18.27 -4.69
N ARG A 733 -12.63 19.13 -4.32
CA ARG A 733 -13.95 18.70 -3.82
C ARG A 733 -14.73 17.85 -4.83
N PHE A 734 -14.32 17.90 -6.10
CA PHE A 734 -14.95 17.23 -7.23
C PHE A 734 -14.03 16.19 -7.88
N THR A 735 -13.03 15.71 -7.14
CA THR A 735 -12.13 14.62 -7.52
C THR A 735 -12.08 13.56 -6.41
N ASP A 736 -11.59 12.35 -6.71
CA ASP A 736 -11.39 11.34 -5.64
C ASP A 736 -10.46 11.86 -4.54
N MET A 737 -9.52 12.75 -4.86
CA MET A 737 -8.63 13.35 -3.86
C MET A 737 -9.44 13.99 -2.73
N GLY A 738 -10.40 14.86 -3.03
CA GLY A 738 -11.23 15.48 -2.00
C GLY A 738 -12.38 14.60 -1.52
N MET A 739 -12.97 13.77 -2.38
CA MET A 739 -14.16 12.97 -2.07
C MET A 739 -13.86 11.66 -1.31
N GLU A 740 -12.74 11.02 -1.63
CA GLU A 740 -12.34 9.72 -1.08
C GLU A 740 -11.20 9.86 -0.07
N HIS A 741 -10.20 10.71 -0.35
CA HIS A 741 -8.98 10.79 0.48
C HIS A 741 -8.97 11.96 1.48
N GLY A 742 -9.96 12.86 1.41
CA GLY A 742 -10.00 14.06 2.26
C GLY A 742 -8.85 15.03 1.98
N GLU A 743 -8.28 14.95 0.77
CA GLU A 743 -7.18 15.78 0.31
C GLU A 743 -7.71 17.12 -0.20
N LEU A 744 -6.95 18.19 0.06
CA LEU A 744 -7.22 19.53 -0.41
C LEU A 744 -6.12 19.98 -1.36
N ASN A 745 -6.46 20.87 -2.28
CA ASN A 745 -5.49 21.43 -3.20
C ASN A 745 -5.60 22.96 -3.35
N ILE A 746 -4.57 23.58 -3.94
CA ILE A 746 -4.52 25.03 -4.14
C ILE A 746 -5.68 25.54 -5.01
N GLY A 747 -6.17 24.74 -5.97
CA GLY A 747 -7.33 25.02 -6.80
C GLY A 747 -8.59 25.25 -5.98
N GLN A 748 -8.94 24.27 -5.15
CA GLN A 748 -10.03 24.37 -4.19
C GLN A 748 -9.87 25.56 -3.25
N LEU A 749 -8.69 25.75 -2.66
CA LEU A 749 -8.44 26.84 -1.71
C LEU A 749 -8.59 28.22 -2.39
N CYS A 750 -8.10 28.37 -3.62
CA CYS A 750 -8.29 29.59 -4.42
C CYS A 750 -9.77 29.82 -4.74
N ARG A 751 -10.51 28.77 -5.13
CA ARG A 751 -11.95 28.89 -5.38
C ARG A 751 -12.71 29.33 -4.12
N GLN A 752 -12.39 28.76 -2.97
CA GLN A 752 -13.03 29.10 -1.70
C GLN A 752 -12.70 30.52 -1.23
N ALA A 753 -11.46 30.97 -1.43
CA ALA A 753 -11.00 32.27 -0.97
C ALA A 753 -11.36 33.44 -1.91
N TYR A 754 -11.39 33.19 -3.23
CA TYR A 754 -11.54 34.22 -4.25
C TYR A 754 -12.81 34.06 -5.11
N GLY A 755 -13.53 32.94 -5.00
CA GLY A 755 -14.77 32.71 -5.76
C GLY A 755 -14.55 32.78 -7.26
N HIS A 756 -15.24 33.71 -7.93
CA HIS A 756 -15.10 33.96 -9.37
C HIS A 756 -13.87 34.80 -9.73
N ASP A 757 -13.17 35.38 -8.75
CA ASP A 757 -11.89 36.04 -8.97
C ASP A 757 -10.72 35.04 -9.09
N ALA A 758 -11.01 33.73 -9.01
CA ALA A 758 -10.10 32.66 -9.40
C ALA A 758 -10.61 31.97 -10.66
N ALA A 759 -9.77 31.86 -11.70
CA ALA A 759 -10.04 31.10 -12.91
C ALA A 759 -9.19 29.82 -12.92
N LEU A 760 -9.82 28.64 -13.02
CA LEU A 760 -9.17 27.33 -13.04
C LEU A 760 -9.20 26.74 -14.45
N VAL A 761 -8.03 26.57 -15.08
CA VAL A 761 -7.92 26.09 -16.47
C VAL A 761 -7.11 24.79 -16.51
N GLY A 762 -7.79 23.66 -16.73
CA GLY A 762 -7.18 22.33 -16.87
C GLY A 762 -6.67 22.06 -18.29
N PHE A 763 -5.77 21.09 -18.43
CA PHE A 763 -5.21 20.68 -19.71
C PHE A 763 -5.32 19.16 -19.88
N GLY A 764 -5.42 18.64 -21.10
CA GLY A 764 -5.52 17.20 -21.36
C GLY A 764 -4.87 16.75 -22.67
N THR A 765 -4.56 15.46 -22.77
CA THR A 765 -4.05 14.82 -24.00
C THR A 765 -4.50 13.37 -24.15
N HIS A 766 -4.69 12.93 -25.41
CA HIS A 766 -5.03 11.54 -25.72
C HIS A 766 -3.79 10.64 -25.79
N THR A 767 -2.75 11.04 -26.53
CA THR A 767 -1.52 10.25 -26.74
C THR A 767 -0.32 11.15 -27.01
N GLY A 768 0.85 10.57 -27.25
CA GLY A 768 2.07 11.32 -27.54
C GLY A 768 3.30 10.76 -26.85
N THR A 769 4.19 11.65 -26.44
CA THR A 769 5.35 11.33 -25.61
C THR A 769 5.45 12.29 -24.43
N VAL A 770 6.02 11.83 -23.33
CA VAL A 770 6.22 12.60 -22.10
C VAL A 770 7.63 12.35 -21.55
N ALA A 771 8.28 13.38 -21.02
CA ALA A 771 9.50 13.22 -20.25
C ALA A 771 9.15 12.83 -18.80
N ALA A 772 9.50 11.61 -18.39
CA ALA A 772 9.19 11.09 -17.08
C ALA A 772 10.21 10.02 -16.66
N ALA A 773 10.31 9.75 -15.36
CA ALA A 773 11.10 8.63 -14.85
C ALA A 773 10.23 7.39 -14.62
N SER A 774 10.84 6.20 -14.59
CA SER A 774 10.15 4.96 -14.20
C SER A 774 10.02 4.78 -12.69
N GLU A 775 10.92 5.39 -11.93
CA GLU A 775 10.97 5.37 -10.46
C GLU A 775 11.40 6.74 -9.93
N TRP A 776 11.20 6.98 -8.64
CA TRP A 776 11.72 8.19 -8.01
C TRP A 776 13.25 8.24 -8.09
N ASP A 777 13.81 9.44 -8.30
CA ASP A 777 15.24 9.68 -8.51
C ASP A 777 15.89 8.92 -9.68
N ALA A 778 15.11 8.16 -10.47
CA ALA A 778 15.62 7.50 -11.66
C ALA A 778 15.88 8.52 -12.79
N PRO A 779 16.75 8.19 -13.76
CA PRO A 779 17.00 9.03 -14.91
C PRO A 779 15.72 9.35 -15.69
N MET A 780 15.68 10.55 -16.28
CA MET A 780 14.61 10.93 -17.20
C MET A 780 14.60 10.03 -18.43
N GLU A 781 13.42 9.58 -18.81
CA GLU A 781 13.14 8.83 -20.02
C GLU A 781 12.11 9.59 -20.88
N ILE A 782 12.15 9.37 -22.20
CA ILE A 782 11.05 9.77 -23.09
C ILE A 782 10.13 8.56 -23.22
N LYS A 783 8.93 8.66 -22.65
CA LYS A 783 7.96 7.57 -22.57
C LYS A 783 6.77 7.85 -23.48
N ALA A 784 6.23 6.81 -24.11
CA ALA A 784 5.02 6.93 -24.93
C ALA A 784 3.79 6.99 -24.02
N VAL A 785 2.94 8.01 -24.22
CA VAL A 785 1.66 8.12 -23.51
C VAL A 785 0.66 7.17 -24.16
N ARG A 786 0.09 6.25 -23.39
CA ARG A 786 -0.90 5.31 -23.93
C ARG A 786 -2.13 6.07 -24.45
N PRO A 787 -2.81 5.56 -25.48
CA PRO A 787 -4.11 6.11 -25.89
C PRO A 787 -5.05 6.23 -24.70
N SER A 788 -5.88 7.28 -24.68
CA SER A 788 -6.83 7.46 -23.59
C SER A 788 -7.81 6.29 -23.46
N ARG A 789 -8.31 6.08 -22.25
CA ARG A 789 -9.23 4.99 -21.99
C ARG A 789 -10.64 5.34 -22.48
N PRO A 790 -11.43 4.37 -23.00
CA PRO A 790 -12.78 4.63 -23.49
C PRO A 790 -13.76 5.20 -22.44
N ASP A 791 -13.47 5.00 -21.15
CA ASP A 791 -14.26 5.47 -20.01
C ASP A 791 -13.78 6.81 -19.42
N SER A 792 -12.88 7.53 -20.10
CA SER A 792 -12.26 8.76 -19.62
C SER A 792 -12.72 10.02 -20.36
N TYR A 793 -12.52 11.20 -19.75
CA TYR A 793 -12.79 12.48 -20.41
C TYR A 793 -11.89 12.71 -21.64
N GLU A 794 -10.66 12.21 -21.59
CA GLU A 794 -9.72 12.30 -22.71
C GLU A 794 -10.24 11.54 -23.93
N ALA A 795 -10.92 10.41 -23.77
CA ALA A 795 -11.58 9.73 -24.90
C ALA A 795 -12.73 10.56 -25.48
N LEU A 796 -13.56 11.18 -24.64
CA LEU A 796 -14.62 12.08 -25.12
C LEU A 796 -14.03 13.26 -25.91
N CYS A 797 -12.92 13.83 -25.43
CA CYS A 797 -12.24 14.92 -26.11
C CYS A 797 -11.59 14.46 -27.44
N HIS A 798 -10.97 13.28 -27.46
CA HIS A 798 -10.42 12.66 -28.67
C HIS A 798 -11.51 12.45 -29.74
N ASP A 799 -12.69 11.96 -29.33
CA ASP A 799 -13.82 11.68 -30.21
C ASP A 799 -14.40 12.93 -30.87
N VAL A 800 -14.05 14.15 -30.44
CA VAL A 800 -14.40 15.40 -31.14
C VAL A 800 -13.73 15.45 -32.51
N GLY A 801 -12.54 14.86 -32.66
CA GLY A 801 -11.77 14.84 -33.91
C GLY A 801 -11.13 16.18 -34.27
N THR A 802 -10.93 17.06 -33.28
CA THR A 802 -10.23 18.34 -33.44
C THR A 802 -8.91 18.27 -32.70
N GLU A 803 -7.80 18.59 -33.40
CA GLU A 803 -6.44 18.43 -32.87
C GLU A 803 -6.21 19.21 -31.56
N ARG A 804 -6.80 20.40 -31.44
CA ARG A 804 -6.65 21.26 -30.26
C ARG A 804 -7.84 22.20 -30.14
N PHE A 805 -8.37 22.35 -28.93
CA PHE A 805 -9.53 23.21 -28.68
C PHE A 805 -9.60 23.68 -27.22
N LEU A 806 -10.41 24.70 -26.99
CA LEU A 806 -10.79 25.19 -25.68
C LEU A 806 -12.25 24.82 -25.40
N LEU A 807 -12.53 24.36 -24.18
CA LEU A 807 -13.88 24.25 -23.64
C LEU A 807 -14.08 25.31 -22.56
N ASP A 808 -15.12 26.12 -22.71
CA ASP A 808 -15.56 27.06 -21.67
C ASP A 808 -16.62 26.38 -20.78
N LEU A 809 -16.22 25.99 -19.57
CA LEU A 809 -17.04 25.26 -18.60
C LEU A 809 -17.64 26.17 -17.52
N ARG A 810 -17.51 27.50 -17.67
CA ARG A 810 -18.11 28.47 -16.76
C ARG A 810 -19.63 28.41 -16.81
N ALA A 811 -20.25 28.68 -15.66
CA ALA A 811 -21.70 28.83 -15.56
C ALA A 811 -22.22 29.87 -16.56
N GLY A 812 -23.29 29.53 -17.27
CA GLY A 812 -23.96 30.36 -18.26
C GLY A 812 -23.50 30.21 -19.71
N GLN A 813 -22.47 29.41 -20.01
CA GLN A 813 -21.99 29.22 -21.40
C GLN A 813 -22.64 28.00 -22.09
N HIS A 814 -22.35 26.80 -21.59
CA HIS A 814 -22.80 25.54 -22.20
C HIS A 814 -23.48 24.63 -21.16
N GLU A 815 -24.59 25.07 -20.57
CA GLU A 815 -25.24 24.38 -19.43
C GLU A 815 -25.55 22.90 -19.65
N ASP A 816 -25.99 22.52 -20.85
CA ASP A 816 -26.27 21.11 -21.17
C ASP A 816 -24.99 20.27 -21.23
N LEU A 817 -23.91 20.83 -21.79
CA LEU A 817 -22.59 20.19 -21.77
C LEU A 817 -22.07 20.12 -20.34
N ARG A 818 -22.18 21.21 -19.58
CA ARG A 818 -21.73 21.32 -18.19
C ARG A 818 -22.37 20.21 -17.34
N ARG A 819 -23.67 19.98 -17.51
CA ARG A 819 -24.38 18.88 -16.84
C ARG A 819 -23.87 17.50 -17.26
N GLY A 820 -23.59 17.29 -18.54
CA GLY A 820 -23.02 16.03 -19.03
C GLY A 820 -21.57 15.79 -18.62
N MET A 821 -20.78 16.86 -18.47
CA MET A 821 -19.38 16.85 -18.01
C MET A 821 -19.25 16.88 -16.48
N ALA A 822 -20.36 16.99 -15.74
CA ALA A 822 -20.39 16.90 -14.29
C ALA A 822 -20.51 15.45 -13.79
N GLU A 823 -20.86 14.51 -14.68
CA GLU A 823 -20.89 13.07 -14.36
C GLU A 823 -19.47 12.56 -14.09
N PRO A 824 -19.18 11.97 -12.90
CA PRO A 824 -17.85 11.48 -12.59
C PRO A 824 -17.33 10.47 -13.63
N ARG A 825 -16.16 10.76 -14.20
CA ARG A 825 -15.44 9.91 -15.16
C ARG A 825 -13.96 9.94 -14.86
N LEU A 826 -13.21 8.99 -15.44
CA LEU A 826 -11.77 8.97 -15.28
C LEU A 826 -11.14 10.20 -15.96
N GLU A 827 -10.20 10.82 -15.27
CA GLU A 827 -9.32 11.88 -15.75
C GLU A 827 -7.87 11.47 -15.51
N ARG A 828 -7.01 11.79 -16.48
CA ARG A 828 -5.60 11.41 -16.50
C ARG A 828 -4.72 12.45 -15.80
N TYR A 829 -3.81 11.96 -14.97
CA TYR A 829 -2.84 12.75 -14.22
C TYR A 829 -1.49 12.06 -14.26
N ILE A 830 -0.52 12.57 -15.04
CA ILE A 830 0.81 11.96 -15.16
C ILE A 830 1.84 12.80 -14.40
N GLY A 831 2.34 12.29 -13.27
CA GLY A 831 3.38 12.95 -12.50
C GLY A 831 4.76 12.99 -13.18
N VAL A 832 5.78 13.22 -12.35
CA VAL A 832 7.20 13.14 -12.75
C VAL A 832 7.65 11.69 -12.95
N VAL A 833 6.91 10.75 -12.36
CA VAL A 833 6.99 9.32 -12.60
C VAL A 833 5.83 8.93 -13.50
N TYR A 834 6.09 8.14 -14.54
CA TYR A 834 5.03 7.60 -15.40
C TYR A 834 5.23 6.11 -15.61
N ARG A 835 4.20 5.31 -15.37
CA ARG A 835 4.21 3.84 -15.53
C ARG A 835 3.09 3.42 -16.47
N PRO A 836 3.35 3.29 -17.79
CA PRO A 836 2.34 2.87 -18.76
C PRO A 836 1.65 1.55 -18.40
N GLU A 837 2.38 0.64 -17.76
CA GLU A 837 1.93 -0.71 -17.41
C GLU A 837 0.80 -0.68 -16.36
N THR A 838 0.83 0.30 -15.46
CA THR A 838 -0.13 0.48 -14.37
C THR A 838 -0.94 1.77 -14.51
N GLU A 839 -1.04 2.34 -15.72
CA GLU A 839 -1.58 3.68 -15.97
C GLU A 839 -2.98 3.91 -15.39
N ARG A 840 -3.89 2.94 -15.52
CA ARG A 840 -5.25 3.05 -14.93
C ARG A 840 -5.23 3.28 -13.42
N TRP A 841 -4.26 2.72 -12.71
CA TRP A 841 -4.24 2.71 -11.24
C TRP A 841 -3.39 3.81 -10.65
N SER A 842 -2.35 4.22 -11.38
CA SER A 842 -1.44 5.30 -10.95
C SER A 842 -1.89 6.65 -11.50
N HIS A 843 -2.19 6.71 -12.80
CA HIS A 843 -2.33 7.97 -13.53
C HIS A 843 -3.78 8.32 -13.90
N TYR A 844 -4.78 7.67 -13.30
CA TYR A 844 -6.21 7.97 -13.52
C TYR A 844 -6.99 7.98 -12.20
N SER A 845 -7.83 8.99 -12.04
CA SER A 845 -8.77 9.14 -10.92
C SER A 845 -10.13 9.61 -11.42
N TYR A 846 -11.21 9.30 -10.70
CA TYR A 846 -12.53 9.84 -11.00
C TYR A 846 -12.61 11.32 -10.62
N ALA A 847 -13.27 12.06 -11.52
CA ALA A 847 -13.36 13.50 -11.41
C ALA A 847 -14.64 14.01 -12.09
N SER A 848 -15.16 15.14 -11.64
CA SER A 848 -16.15 15.93 -12.37
C SER A 848 -15.44 17.07 -13.11
N LEU A 849 -15.30 16.98 -14.43
CA LEU A 849 -14.47 17.93 -15.19
C LEU A 849 -15.04 19.36 -15.12
N ALA A 850 -16.37 19.49 -15.23
CA ALA A 850 -17.04 20.79 -15.25
C ALA A 850 -17.20 21.45 -13.86
N ASP A 851 -17.01 20.70 -12.78
CA ASP A 851 -17.03 21.26 -11.43
C ASP A 851 -15.62 21.58 -10.92
N GLN A 852 -14.59 20.90 -11.45
CA GLN A 852 -13.19 21.21 -11.16
C GLN A 852 -12.70 22.49 -11.84
N TYR A 853 -13.06 22.70 -13.11
CA TYR A 853 -12.45 23.72 -13.96
C TYR A 853 -13.46 24.71 -14.53
N ASP A 854 -13.03 25.97 -14.71
CA ASP A 854 -13.75 26.96 -15.51
C ASP A 854 -13.54 26.73 -17.01
N ALA A 855 -12.41 26.12 -17.40
CA ALA A 855 -12.12 25.79 -18.78
C ALA A 855 -11.15 24.62 -18.90
N PHE A 856 -11.19 23.95 -20.05
CA PHE A 856 -10.30 22.83 -20.33
C PHE A 856 -9.66 22.98 -21.71
N VAL A 857 -8.33 22.87 -21.77
CA VAL A 857 -7.53 23.00 -22.99
C VAL A 857 -7.12 21.61 -23.46
N TRP A 858 -7.49 21.26 -24.68
CA TRP A 858 -7.21 19.95 -25.25
C TRP A 858 -6.10 19.99 -26.29
N PHE A 859 -5.23 18.97 -26.25
CA PHE A 859 -4.29 18.63 -27.32
C PHE A 859 -4.40 17.14 -27.63
N ASP A 860 -4.76 16.77 -28.86
CA ASP A 860 -4.99 15.37 -29.21
C ASP A 860 -3.70 14.53 -29.16
N LYS A 861 -2.57 15.15 -29.52
CA LYS A 861 -1.25 14.53 -29.50
C LYS A 861 -0.19 15.51 -29.00
N THR A 862 0.67 15.01 -28.12
CA THR A 862 1.72 15.84 -27.46
C THR A 862 3.13 15.23 -27.54
N SER A 863 4.14 16.02 -27.18
CA SER A 863 5.56 15.69 -27.29
C SER A 863 6.31 15.97 -25.99
N ALA A 864 7.32 15.14 -25.68
CA ALA A 864 8.12 15.31 -24.49
C ALA A 864 8.92 16.63 -24.52
N VAL A 865 9.09 17.26 -23.35
CA VAL A 865 9.98 18.43 -23.22
C VAL A 865 11.43 18.08 -23.57
N VAL A 866 12.18 19.07 -24.04
CA VAL A 866 13.62 18.93 -24.28
C VAL A 866 14.40 19.47 -23.06
N PRO A 867 15.02 18.60 -22.24
CA PRO A 867 15.74 19.04 -21.05
C PRO A 867 17.02 19.81 -21.41
N LEU A 868 17.45 20.71 -20.53
CA LEU A 868 18.74 21.41 -20.66
C LEU A 868 19.86 20.62 -19.93
N PRO A 869 21.11 20.64 -20.44
CA PRO A 869 22.21 19.90 -19.83
C PRO A 869 22.47 20.32 -18.38
N THR A 870 22.52 19.34 -17.48
CA THR A 870 22.79 19.54 -16.05
C THR A 870 23.52 18.33 -15.50
N GLN A 871 24.61 18.53 -14.75
CA GLN A 871 25.14 17.44 -13.93
C GLN A 871 24.20 17.26 -12.74
N VAL A 872 23.64 16.06 -12.58
CA VAL A 872 22.85 15.71 -11.40
C VAL A 872 23.73 15.95 -10.17
N ALA A 873 23.27 16.80 -9.25
CA ALA A 873 23.96 16.95 -7.98
C ALA A 873 23.82 15.62 -7.21
N THR A 874 24.90 14.85 -7.09
CA THR A 874 24.91 13.63 -6.26
C THR A 874 25.02 14.04 -4.80
N GLY A 875 23.87 14.13 -4.10
CA GLY A 875 23.77 14.30 -2.65
C GLY A 875 22.60 15.20 -2.18
N GLU A 876 21.76 14.61 -1.31
CA GLU A 876 21.09 15.18 -0.11
C GLU A 876 20.01 16.27 -0.26
N ASP A 877 18.78 15.82 -0.58
CA ASP A 877 17.53 16.00 0.20
C ASP A 877 16.41 15.33 -0.61
N GLU A 878 15.90 14.19 -0.14
CA GLU A 878 14.88 13.35 -0.80
C GLU A 878 13.62 14.16 -1.16
N THR A 879 13.16 14.09 -2.40
CA THR A 879 11.87 14.65 -2.86
C THR A 879 10.70 13.67 -2.70
N TYR A 880 10.86 12.64 -1.86
CA TYR A 880 9.94 11.52 -1.68
C TYR A 880 8.76 11.83 -0.72
N PRO A 881 7.53 11.28 -0.92
CA PRO A 881 6.79 11.16 -2.18
C PRO A 881 5.36 11.74 -2.05
N PHE A 882 4.80 12.33 -3.11
CA PHE A 882 3.46 11.98 -3.62
C PHE A 882 3.46 12.25 -5.12
N GLY A 883 3.21 11.21 -5.92
CA GLY A 883 2.93 11.31 -7.34
C GLY A 883 1.62 10.57 -7.60
N LEU A 884 0.77 11.16 -8.44
CA LEU A 884 -0.13 10.38 -9.29
C LEU A 884 0.74 9.49 -10.19
#